data_AF-A0A3D2WHF9-F1
#
_entry.id   AF-A0A3D2WHF9-F1
#
_cell.length_a   1.000
_cell.length_b   1.000
_cell.length_c   1.000
_cell.angle_alpha   90.00
_cell.angle_beta   90.00
_cell.angle_gamma   90.00
#
_symmetry.space_group_name_H-M   'P 1'
#
loop_
_entity.id
_entity.type
_entity.pdbx_description
1 polymer ?
#
loop_
_entity_poly.entity_id
_entity_poly.type
_entity_poly.pdbx_seq_one_letter_code
_entity_poly.pdbx_strand_id
1 'polypeptide(L)'
;FIMADSGARGGPAQIRQLAGMRGLMAKPDGSIIETPITANFREGLTVMQYFISTHGARKGLADTALKTANSGYLTRRLVDVAQDLVVTEIDCGTTEGLKMAPLIEGGDVVEPLGERVLGRVVAVDVLRPGSEDVIVPAGTLLDEKWVDYIESEGVDEVVCRSAITCETRFGVCKQCYGRDLGRGHLVNIGEAVGVIAAQSIGEPGTQLTMRTFHIGGAASRTSAVSSVQVKAAGTIRFHNLKFVTQTNGHHVAVSRSGELALADERGRERERYKIPYGAVITVSAGDQAAAGQIIANWDAHTHPIISEVEGHVLFADFEPGISVKLQTDEITGLSSYEVLDPKDRPASGKDLRPVIRLVDNNGTPLTLGDATTPIQYFLPSNAITNLENGSKVEIGSVIARIPQESSKTRDITGGLPRVADLFEARRPKESAILAEVTGTVSFGKETKGKRRLVITPSEGDAYEELIPKWRHLNVFEGEKVEIGEVISDGPSNPHDILRLKGIGAVANYIVNEVQDVYRLQGVKINDKHIEVIVRQMLRKADVVDPGDTIFIKGEQVEFSKAMEENERVLAEGKYASKLERLLLGITKASLATESFISAASFQETTRVLTEAAVSGKTDDLRGLKENVVVGRLIPAGTGSAYHSARKRKKLARELKEARMTAAQAEAQLSEALNTPNEE
;
A
#
# COMPACT_ATOMS: atom_id res chain seq x y z
N PHE A 1 31.99 -20.02 -14.94
CA PHE A 1 31.57 -18.86 -15.75
C PHE A 1 30.52 -19.27 -16.77
N ILE A 2 30.83 -20.08 -17.78
CA ILE A 2 29.88 -20.51 -18.83
C ILE A 2 28.53 -21.00 -18.27
N MET A 3 28.50 -21.84 -17.23
CA MET A 3 27.24 -22.33 -16.64
C MET A 3 26.36 -21.24 -15.99
N ALA A 4 26.97 -20.17 -15.48
CA ALA A 4 26.25 -19.05 -14.88
C ALA A 4 25.85 -18.00 -15.92
N ASP A 5 26.73 -17.71 -16.87
CA ASP A 5 26.50 -16.78 -17.98
C ASP A 5 25.40 -17.29 -18.93
N SER A 6 25.41 -18.59 -19.23
CA SER A 6 24.34 -19.25 -19.99
C SER A 6 22.99 -19.34 -19.25
N GLY A 7 22.93 -18.98 -17.96
CA GLY A 7 21.74 -19.15 -17.12
C GLY A 7 21.37 -20.61 -16.82
N ALA A 8 22.17 -21.60 -17.26
CA ALA A 8 21.85 -23.01 -17.09
C ALA A 8 21.77 -23.42 -15.60
N ARG A 9 22.81 -23.08 -14.82
CA ARG A 9 22.85 -23.27 -13.36
C ARG A 9 24.07 -22.56 -12.80
N GLY A 10 23.87 -21.65 -11.85
CA GLY A 10 24.98 -20.87 -11.31
C GLY A 10 24.59 -19.41 -11.09
N GLY A 11 25.01 -18.81 -9.98
CA GLY A 11 24.88 -17.36 -9.76
C GLY A 11 26.22 -16.71 -9.40
N PRO A 12 26.34 -15.36 -9.50
CA PRO A 12 27.53 -14.64 -9.08
C PRO A 12 27.94 -14.94 -7.63
N ALA A 13 26.96 -15.12 -6.73
CA ALA A 13 27.20 -15.52 -5.34
C ALA A 13 27.86 -16.90 -5.23
N GLN A 14 27.46 -17.87 -6.06
CA GLN A 14 28.05 -19.21 -6.08
C GLN A 14 29.47 -19.18 -6.66
N ILE A 15 29.70 -18.38 -7.71
CA ILE A 15 31.05 -18.16 -8.26
C ILE A 15 31.96 -17.54 -7.20
N ARG A 16 31.46 -16.53 -6.46
CA ARG A 16 32.20 -15.88 -5.37
C ARG A 16 32.63 -16.90 -4.32
N GLN A 17 31.73 -17.78 -3.88
CA GLN A 17 32.07 -18.81 -2.89
C GLN A 17 33.04 -19.89 -3.43
N LEU A 18 32.97 -20.21 -4.72
CA LEU A 18 33.83 -21.21 -5.36
C LEU A 18 35.25 -20.71 -5.61
N ALA A 19 35.41 -19.47 -6.06
CA ALA A 19 36.67 -18.95 -6.59
C ALA A 19 37.18 -17.66 -5.93
N GLY A 20 36.36 -16.97 -5.13
CA GLY A 20 36.73 -15.73 -4.44
C GLY A 20 36.92 -15.97 -2.95
N MET A 21 35.85 -15.75 -2.18
CA MET A 21 35.78 -15.98 -0.74
C MET A 21 34.35 -16.31 -0.34
N ARG A 22 34.17 -16.99 0.78
CA ARG A 22 32.83 -17.31 1.29
C ARG A 22 32.16 -16.12 2.01
N GLY A 23 32.93 -15.28 2.70
CA GLY A 23 32.47 -14.02 3.29
C GLY A 23 31.87 -14.16 4.70
N LEU A 24 30.96 -13.23 5.05
CA LEU A 24 30.35 -13.12 6.38
C LEU A 24 29.13 -14.03 6.52
N MET A 25 29.05 -14.75 7.65
CA MET A 25 27.96 -15.69 7.94
C MET A 25 26.98 -15.15 8.98
N ALA A 26 25.71 -15.55 8.89
CA ALA A 26 24.70 -15.24 9.90
C ALA A 26 24.66 -16.28 11.03
N LYS A 27 24.47 -15.82 12.26
CA LYS A 27 24.11 -16.65 13.42
C LYS A 27 22.63 -17.08 13.31
N PRO A 28 22.19 -18.09 14.09
CA PRO A 28 20.79 -18.52 14.09
C PRO A 28 19.79 -17.44 14.52
N ASP A 29 20.24 -16.41 15.23
CA ASP A 29 19.46 -15.24 15.63
C ASP A 29 19.36 -14.16 14.52
N GLY A 30 20.02 -14.37 13.38
CA GLY A 30 20.05 -13.44 12.24
C GLY A 30 21.18 -12.39 12.30
N SER A 31 21.90 -12.27 13.42
CA SER A 31 23.03 -11.36 13.53
C SER A 31 24.23 -11.84 12.70
N ILE A 32 25.03 -10.91 12.18
CA ILE A 32 26.20 -11.25 11.37
C ILE A 32 27.37 -11.60 12.31
N ILE A 33 28.06 -12.71 12.01
CA ILE A 33 29.29 -13.10 12.68
C ILE A 33 30.42 -12.21 12.16
N GLU A 34 31.08 -11.50 13.06
CA GLU A 34 32.15 -10.54 12.72
C GLU A 34 33.39 -11.21 12.10
N THR A 35 33.63 -12.50 12.41
CA THR A 35 34.73 -13.27 11.82
C THR A 35 34.38 -13.76 10.41
N PRO A 36 35.02 -13.23 9.34
CA PRO A 36 34.71 -13.65 7.97
C PRO A 36 35.41 -14.95 7.60
N ILE A 37 34.84 -15.69 6.65
CA ILE A 37 35.49 -16.81 5.98
C ILE A 37 36.18 -16.28 4.72
N THR A 38 37.48 -16.03 4.83
CA THR A 38 38.32 -15.52 3.73
C THR A 38 38.61 -16.57 2.66
N ALA A 39 38.63 -17.85 3.05
CA ALA A 39 38.87 -18.96 2.14
C ALA A 39 37.67 -19.23 1.20
N ASN A 40 37.95 -19.82 0.05
CA ASN A 40 36.94 -20.33 -0.90
C ASN A 40 36.89 -21.87 -0.91
N PHE A 41 35.90 -22.44 -1.61
CA PHE A 41 35.74 -23.91 -1.68
C PHE A 41 36.89 -24.63 -2.38
N ARG A 42 37.63 -23.95 -3.28
CA ARG A 42 38.79 -24.54 -3.94
C ARG A 42 40.00 -24.64 -3.01
N GLU A 43 40.21 -23.64 -2.16
CA GLU A 43 41.27 -23.63 -1.13
C GLU A 43 40.98 -24.57 0.03
N GLY A 44 39.69 -24.82 0.29
CA GLY A 44 39.23 -25.63 1.42
C GLY A 44 38.94 -24.77 2.65
N LEU A 45 38.18 -25.34 3.59
CA LEU A 45 37.76 -24.66 4.82
C LEU A 45 38.43 -25.31 6.03
N THR A 46 38.90 -24.50 6.97
CA THR A 46 39.34 -25.02 8.27
C THR A 46 38.15 -25.54 9.08
N VAL A 47 38.41 -26.39 10.09
CA VAL A 47 37.35 -26.94 10.95
C VAL A 47 36.49 -25.84 11.56
N MET A 48 37.09 -24.74 12.02
CA MET A 48 36.37 -23.61 12.58
C MET A 48 35.52 -22.87 11.55
N GLN A 49 36.05 -22.61 10.35
CA GLN A 49 35.29 -21.95 9.27
C GLN A 49 34.11 -22.81 8.81
N TYR A 50 34.32 -24.12 8.71
CA TYR A 50 33.24 -25.07 8.41
C TYR A 50 32.18 -25.04 9.50
N PHE A 51 32.57 -25.13 10.78
CA PHE A 51 31.64 -25.09 11.92
C PHE A 51 30.85 -23.78 12.01
N ILE A 52 31.48 -22.62 11.75
CA ILE A 52 30.77 -21.33 11.68
C ILE A 52 29.72 -21.36 10.57
N SER A 53 30.07 -21.91 9.41
CA SER A 53 29.14 -22.00 8.28
C SER A 53 27.96 -22.95 8.51
N THR A 54 28.07 -23.96 9.38
CA THR A 54 26.96 -24.90 9.62
C THR A 54 25.78 -24.24 10.33
N HIS A 55 26.01 -23.18 11.11
CA HIS A 55 24.96 -22.47 11.84
C HIS A 55 23.92 -21.86 10.89
N GLY A 56 24.38 -21.06 9.92
CA GLY A 56 23.52 -20.48 8.88
C GLY A 56 22.85 -21.55 8.01
N ALA A 57 23.61 -22.59 7.60
CA ALA A 57 23.07 -23.68 6.78
C ALA A 57 21.96 -24.47 7.49
N ARG A 58 22.15 -24.82 8.77
CA ARG A 58 21.16 -25.54 9.58
C ARG A 58 19.91 -24.67 9.81
N LYS A 59 20.08 -23.37 10.08
CA LYS A 59 18.97 -22.43 10.21
C LYS A 59 18.17 -22.35 8.91
N GLY A 60 18.83 -22.21 7.77
CA GLY A 60 18.18 -22.20 6.45
C GLY A 60 17.39 -23.47 6.14
N LEU A 61 17.94 -24.65 6.47
CA LEU A 61 17.24 -25.94 6.32
C LEU A 61 16.00 -26.06 7.22
N ALA A 62 16.15 -25.70 8.50
CA ALA A 62 15.05 -25.75 9.45
C ALA A 62 13.93 -24.78 9.05
N ASP A 63 14.28 -23.57 8.63
CA ASP A 63 13.33 -22.58 8.13
C ASP A 63 12.63 -23.08 6.86
N THR A 64 13.35 -23.70 5.92
CA THR A 64 12.75 -24.29 4.72
C THR A 64 11.72 -25.36 5.10
N ALA A 65 12.06 -26.27 6.01
CA ALA A 65 11.16 -27.33 6.44
C ALA A 65 9.90 -26.80 7.16
N LEU A 66 10.05 -25.79 8.03
CA LEU A 66 8.94 -25.27 8.84
C LEU A 66 8.09 -24.23 8.11
N LYS A 67 8.71 -23.27 7.41
CA LYS A 67 8.00 -22.17 6.75
C LYS A 67 7.19 -22.65 5.54
N THR A 68 7.55 -23.78 4.91
CA THR A 68 6.79 -24.36 3.78
C THR A 68 5.34 -24.66 4.19
N ALA A 69 5.11 -25.16 5.41
CA ALA A 69 3.78 -25.40 5.94
C ALA A 69 2.97 -24.10 6.06
N ASN A 70 3.59 -22.99 6.48
CA ASN A 70 2.93 -21.68 6.58
C ASN A 70 2.50 -21.16 5.21
N SER A 71 3.32 -21.37 4.18
CA SER A 71 2.98 -21.01 2.81
C SER A 71 1.82 -21.84 2.26
N GLY A 72 1.89 -23.17 2.40
CA GLY A 72 0.79 -24.05 1.98
C GLY A 72 -0.52 -23.71 2.71
N TYR A 73 -0.43 -23.38 4.00
CA TYR A 73 -1.58 -22.93 4.78
C TYR A 73 -2.15 -21.57 4.32
N LEU A 74 -1.29 -20.62 3.94
CA LEU A 74 -1.73 -19.37 3.31
C LEU A 74 -2.44 -19.64 1.97
N THR A 75 -1.88 -20.49 1.10
CA THR A 75 -2.51 -20.88 -0.17
C THR A 75 -3.89 -21.48 0.05
N ARG A 76 -4.03 -22.37 1.04
CA ARG A 76 -5.33 -22.95 1.42
C ARG A 76 -6.34 -21.85 1.74
N ARG A 77 -5.97 -20.90 2.60
CA ARG A 77 -6.82 -19.76 3.00
C ARG A 77 -7.20 -18.85 1.83
N LEU A 78 -6.25 -18.60 0.93
CA LEU A 78 -6.51 -17.81 -0.29
C LEU A 78 -7.53 -18.50 -1.20
N VAL A 79 -7.44 -19.82 -1.36
CA VAL A 79 -8.45 -20.58 -2.13
C VAL A 79 -9.80 -20.52 -1.43
N ASP A 80 -9.84 -20.70 -0.10
CA ASP A 80 -11.09 -20.71 0.67
C ASP A 80 -11.87 -19.40 0.56
N VAL A 81 -11.18 -18.26 0.51
CA VAL A 81 -11.82 -16.95 0.37
C VAL A 81 -12.17 -16.62 -1.09
N ALA A 82 -11.37 -17.08 -2.06
CA ALA A 82 -11.50 -16.67 -3.46
C ALA A 82 -12.28 -17.65 -4.35
N GLN A 83 -12.51 -18.88 -3.93
CA GLN A 83 -13.11 -19.94 -4.75
C GLN A 83 -14.47 -19.59 -5.38
N ASP A 84 -15.26 -18.71 -4.76
CA ASP A 84 -16.59 -18.35 -5.26
C ASP A 84 -16.51 -17.36 -6.45
N LEU A 85 -15.31 -16.87 -6.76
CA LEU A 85 -15.09 -15.90 -7.82
C LEU A 85 -14.88 -16.60 -9.16
N VAL A 86 -15.98 -16.68 -9.91
CA VAL A 86 -16.04 -17.22 -11.28
C VAL A 86 -16.45 -16.10 -12.24
N VAL A 87 -15.99 -16.17 -13.49
CA VAL A 87 -16.47 -15.25 -14.54
C VAL A 87 -17.89 -15.64 -14.93
N THR A 88 -18.88 -14.81 -14.62
CA THR A 88 -20.31 -15.14 -14.79
C THR A 88 -20.98 -14.32 -15.89
N GLU A 89 -20.51 -13.09 -16.11
CA GLU A 89 -21.10 -12.13 -17.03
C GLU A 89 -20.07 -11.64 -18.06
N ILE A 90 -20.55 -11.07 -19.17
CA ILE A 90 -19.67 -10.48 -20.19
C ILE A 90 -19.19 -9.10 -19.72
N ASP A 91 -20.14 -8.24 -19.38
CA ASP A 91 -19.87 -6.87 -18.94
C ASP A 91 -20.85 -6.49 -17.82
N CYS A 92 -20.35 -5.89 -16.75
CA CYS A 92 -21.17 -5.36 -15.66
C CYS A 92 -21.62 -3.91 -15.89
N GLY A 93 -21.11 -3.22 -16.92
CA GLY A 93 -21.46 -1.84 -17.24
C GLY A 93 -20.74 -0.76 -16.43
N THR A 94 -19.90 -1.14 -15.46
CA THR A 94 -19.17 -0.15 -14.64
C THR A 94 -18.21 0.68 -15.49
N THR A 95 -18.23 1.99 -15.25
CA THR A 95 -17.27 2.96 -15.79
C THR A 95 -16.13 3.23 -14.80
N GLU A 96 -16.22 2.69 -13.58
CA GLU A 96 -15.17 2.85 -12.57
C GLU A 96 -13.99 1.91 -12.83
N GLY A 97 -12.78 2.45 -12.66
CA GLY A 97 -11.54 1.72 -12.82
C GLY A 97 -10.50 2.13 -11.79
N LEU A 98 -9.41 1.37 -11.78
CA LEU A 98 -8.21 1.71 -11.02
C LEU A 98 -7.23 2.45 -11.93
N LYS A 99 -6.69 3.55 -11.40
CA LYS A 99 -5.64 4.31 -12.05
C LYS A 99 -4.32 3.53 -11.98
N MET A 100 -3.84 3.09 -13.13
CA MET A 100 -2.57 2.39 -13.29
C MET A 100 -1.52 3.39 -13.77
N ALA A 101 -0.37 3.38 -13.11
CA ALA A 101 0.80 4.19 -13.41
C ALA A 101 2.05 3.31 -13.37
N PRO A 102 3.13 3.65 -14.09
CA PRO A 102 4.40 2.94 -13.95
C PRO A 102 4.87 2.97 -12.49
N LEU A 103 5.49 1.89 -12.03
CA LEU A 103 6.05 1.84 -10.69
C LEU A 103 7.52 2.27 -10.75
N ILE A 104 7.75 3.49 -10.30
CA ILE A 104 9.06 4.13 -10.32
C ILE A 104 9.58 4.23 -8.89
N GLU A 105 10.73 3.63 -8.61
CA GLU A 105 11.35 3.65 -7.28
C GLU A 105 12.82 4.07 -7.39
N GLY A 106 13.21 5.11 -6.66
CA GLY A 106 14.61 5.55 -6.59
C GLY A 106 15.23 5.88 -7.94
N GLY A 107 14.42 6.34 -8.90
CA GLY A 107 14.86 6.66 -10.26
C GLY A 107 14.87 5.52 -11.26
N ASP A 108 14.56 4.30 -10.83
CA ASP A 108 14.39 3.18 -11.74
C ASP A 108 12.91 2.92 -11.99
N VAL A 109 12.54 2.76 -13.27
CA VAL A 109 11.26 2.16 -13.64
C VAL A 109 11.36 0.67 -13.31
N VAL A 110 10.85 0.29 -12.13
CA VAL A 110 10.85 -1.11 -11.70
C VAL A 110 9.85 -1.91 -12.52
N GLU A 111 8.71 -1.29 -12.84
CA GLU A 111 7.69 -1.88 -13.71
C GLU A 111 7.11 -0.82 -14.65
N PRO A 112 7.25 -0.98 -15.98
CA PRO A 112 6.71 -0.03 -16.94
C PRO A 112 5.19 -0.11 -16.99
N LEU A 113 4.56 0.96 -17.48
CA LEU A 113 3.11 1.03 -17.61
C LEU A 113 2.59 -0.14 -18.47
N GLY A 114 3.26 -0.46 -19.57
CA GLY A 114 2.87 -1.52 -20.48
C GLY A 114 2.71 -2.89 -19.83
N GLU A 115 3.65 -3.30 -18.98
CA GLU A 115 3.58 -4.58 -18.24
C GLU A 115 2.36 -4.61 -17.29
N ARG A 116 2.04 -3.48 -16.64
CA ARG A 116 0.92 -3.38 -15.69
C ARG A 116 -0.45 -3.39 -16.35
N VAL A 117 -0.56 -2.75 -17.52
CA VAL A 117 -1.84 -2.62 -18.25
C VAL A 117 -2.09 -3.79 -19.22
N LEU A 118 -1.07 -4.59 -19.55
CA LEU A 118 -1.20 -5.71 -20.48
C LEU A 118 -2.33 -6.66 -20.09
N GLY A 119 -3.23 -6.91 -21.04
CA GLY A 119 -4.35 -7.82 -20.86
C GLY A 119 -5.45 -7.29 -19.93
N ARG A 120 -5.49 -5.97 -19.68
CA ARG A 120 -6.61 -5.28 -19.01
C ARG A 120 -7.50 -4.58 -20.03
N VAL A 121 -8.67 -4.16 -19.56
CA VAL A 121 -9.64 -3.42 -20.36
C VAL A 121 -9.68 -1.97 -19.88
N VAL A 122 -9.65 -1.03 -20.81
CA VAL A 122 -9.72 0.41 -20.52
C VAL A 122 -11.11 0.77 -19.99
N ALA A 123 -11.18 1.54 -18.90
CA ALA A 123 -12.44 1.98 -18.31
C ALA A 123 -12.91 3.32 -18.91
N VAL A 124 -11.98 4.24 -19.16
CA VAL A 124 -12.23 5.60 -19.66
C VAL A 124 -11.31 5.87 -20.85
N ASP A 125 -11.80 6.59 -21.86
CA ASP A 125 -11.03 6.96 -23.05
C ASP A 125 -9.65 7.53 -22.68
N VAL A 126 -8.59 6.94 -23.24
CA VAL A 126 -7.21 7.39 -23.05
C VAL A 126 -6.92 8.48 -24.06
N LEU A 127 -6.71 9.70 -23.57
CA LEU A 127 -6.40 10.86 -24.40
C LEU A 127 -4.90 10.97 -24.64
N ARG A 128 -4.53 11.57 -25.79
CA ARG A 128 -3.14 11.89 -26.08
C ARG A 128 -2.64 13.00 -25.18
N PRO A 129 -1.45 12.86 -24.56
CA PRO A 129 -0.88 13.91 -23.72
C PRO A 129 -0.83 15.26 -24.45
N GLY A 130 -1.52 16.28 -23.89
CA GLY A 130 -1.56 17.63 -24.47
C GLY A 130 -2.61 17.86 -25.56
N SER A 131 -3.48 16.90 -25.87
CA SER A 131 -4.60 17.06 -26.82
C SER A 131 -5.88 16.35 -26.35
N GLU A 132 -7.02 16.67 -26.95
CA GLU A 132 -8.29 15.98 -26.69
C GLU A 132 -8.51 14.76 -27.61
N ASP A 133 -7.50 14.38 -28.40
CA ASP A 133 -7.59 13.24 -29.29
C ASP A 133 -7.56 11.92 -28.50
N VAL A 134 -8.55 11.05 -28.73
CA VAL A 134 -8.64 9.72 -28.11
C VAL A 134 -7.65 8.76 -28.80
N ILE A 135 -6.68 8.23 -28.04
CA ILE A 135 -5.73 7.20 -28.47
C ILE A 135 -6.37 5.82 -28.38
N VAL A 136 -6.96 5.51 -27.23
CA VAL A 136 -7.57 4.19 -26.94
C VAL A 136 -8.97 4.41 -26.38
N PRO A 137 -10.02 3.92 -27.06
CA PRO A 137 -11.38 4.08 -26.55
C PRO A 137 -11.65 3.15 -25.37
N ALA A 138 -12.59 3.55 -24.52
CA ALA A 138 -13.10 2.79 -23.40
C ALA A 138 -13.66 1.42 -23.86
N GLY A 139 -13.47 0.40 -23.03
CA GLY A 139 -13.86 -0.98 -23.34
C GLY A 139 -12.86 -1.74 -24.23
N THR A 140 -11.74 -1.12 -24.63
CA THR A 140 -10.70 -1.80 -25.42
C THR A 140 -9.86 -2.73 -24.55
N LEU A 141 -9.66 -3.97 -25.00
CA LEU A 141 -8.70 -4.91 -24.41
C LEU A 141 -7.29 -4.57 -24.89
N LEU A 142 -6.41 -4.29 -23.93
CA LEU A 142 -5.01 -3.96 -24.20
C LEU A 142 -4.21 -5.24 -24.50
N ASP A 143 -3.79 -5.38 -25.75
CA ASP A 143 -2.82 -6.38 -26.21
C ASP A 143 -1.41 -5.77 -26.32
N GLU A 144 -0.43 -6.57 -26.73
CA GLU A 144 0.96 -6.13 -26.89
C GLU A 144 1.08 -4.94 -27.87
N LYS A 145 0.26 -4.88 -28.92
CA LYS A 145 0.28 -3.79 -29.91
C LYS A 145 -0.27 -2.50 -29.33
N TRP A 146 -1.38 -2.58 -28.58
CA TRP A 146 -1.93 -1.44 -27.87
C TRP A 146 -0.96 -0.92 -26.82
N VAL A 147 -0.27 -1.82 -26.11
CA VAL A 147 0.77 -1.44 -25.16
C VAL A 147 1.91 -0.69 -25.85
N ASP A 148 2.47 -1.24 -26.94
CA ASP A 148 3.52 -0.56 -27.70
C ASP A 148 3.05 0.80 -28.23
N TYR A 149 1.78 0.92 -28.63
CA TYR A 149 1.20 2.16 -29.10
C TYR A 149 1.05 3.20 -27.97
N ILE A 150 0.49 2.82 -26.82
CA ILE A 150 0.36 3.66 -25.61
C ILE A 150 1.75 4.15 -25.17
N GLU A 151 2.74 3.26 -25.16
CA GLU A 151 4.11 3.63 -24.84
C GLU A 151 4.71 4.55 -25.91
N SER A 152 4.46 4.32 -27.20
CA SER A 152 4.98 5.21 -28.25
C SER A 152 4.38 6.62 -28.16
N GLU A 153 3.11 6.73 -27.78
CA GLU A 153 2.36 7.99 -27.70
C GLU A 153 2.62 8.80 -26.43
N GLY A 154 3.35 8.25 -25.46
CA GLY A 154 3.78 9.04 -24.32
C GLY A 154 2.82 9.03 -23.12
N VAL A 155 1.95 8.03 -22.99
CA VAL A 155 0.94 8.01 -21.92
C VAL A 155 1.56 7.57 -20.58
N ASP A 156 1.34 8.34 -19.52
CA ASP A 156 1.86 8.06 -18.17
C ASP A 156 0.86 7.31 -17.28
N GLU A 157 -0.43 7.42 -17.54
CA GLU A 157 -1.48 6.82 -16.72
C GLU A 157 -2.64 6.30 -17.56
N VAL A 158 -3.21 5.16 -17.14
CA VAL A 158 -4.38 4.56 -17.77
C VAL A 158 -5.35 4.12 -16.68
N VAL A 159 -6.62 4.50 -16.82
CA VAL A 159 -7.69 4.01 -15.95
C VAL A 159 -8.21 2.70 -16.52
N CYS A 160 -7.84 1.59 -15.86
CA CYS A 160 -8.22 0.25 -16.28
C CYS A 160 -9.35 -0.30 -15.41
N ARG A 161 -10.24 -1.10 -15.99
CA ARG A 161 -11.20 -1.89 -15.23
C ARG A 161 -10.46 -2.88 -14.34
N SER A 162 -11.05 -3.16 -13.18
CA SER A 162 -10.47 -4.06 -12.19
C SER A 162 -11.52 -5.04 -11.68
N ALA A 163 -11.07 -6.18 -11.16
CA ALA A 163 -11.91 -7.06 -10.38
C ALA A 163 -12.50 -6.34 -9.15
N ILE A 164 -11.83 -5.32 -8.58
CA ILE A 164 -12.33 -4.61 -7.39
C ILE A 164 -13.55 -3.74 -7.72
N THR A 165 -13.50 -2.98 -8.82
CA THR A 165 -14.58 -2.08 -9.25
C THR A 165 -15.74 -2.80 -9.96
N CYS A 166 -15.66 -4.12 -10.13
CA CYS A 166 -16.70 -4.88 -10.83
C CYS A 166 -18.04 -4.90 -10.07
N GLU A 167 -19.11 -4.45 -10.72
CA GLU A 167 -20.47 -4.40 -10.16
C GLU A 167 -21.25 -5.72 -10.22
N THR A 168 -20.72 -6.75 -10.91
CA THR A 168 -21.33 -8.10 -10.91
C THR A 168 -21.53 -8.60 -9.47
N ARG A 169 -22.78 -8.91 -9.12
CA ARG A 169 -23.19 -9.29 -7.76
C ARG A 169 -22.57 -10.60 -7.28
N PHE A 170 -22.50 -11.59 -8.17
CA PHE A 170 -21.93 -12.92 -7.89
C PHE A 170 -20.93 -13.28 -9.00
N GLY A 171 -19.65 -13.25 -8.65
CA GLY A 171 -18.56 -13.44 -9.61
C GLY A 171 -17.93 -12.13 -10.08
N VAL A 172 -17.38 -12.17 -11.28
CA VAL A 172 -16.75 -11.03 -11.98
C VAL A 172 -17.17 -11.09 -13.45
N CYS A 173 -17.25 -9.95 -14.13
CA CYS A 173 -17.48 -9.93 -15.57
C CYS A 173 -16.17 -10.14 -16.36
N LYS A 174 -16.32 -10.58 -17.62
CA LYS A 174 -15.20 -10.81 -18.55
C LYS A 174 -14.36 -9.55 -18.78
N GLN A 175 -15.00 -8.38 -18.88
CA GLN A 175 -14.31 -7.11 -19.12
C GLN A 175 -13.50 -6.61 -17.90
N CYS A 176 -14.00 -6.78 -16.67
CA CYS A 176 -13.28 -6.36 -15.47
C CYS A 176 -12.04 -7.22 -15.18
N TYR A 177 -12.01 -8.48 -15.62
CA TYR A 177 -10.84 -9.35 -15.48
C TYR A 177 -9.88 -9.24 -16.67
N GLY A 178 -10.44 -9.08 -17.88
CA GLY A 178 -9.69 -8.96 -19.13
C GLY A 178 -9.15 -10.30 -19.65
N ARG A 179 -7.86 -10.33 -19.98
CA ARG A 179 -7.17 -11.47 -20.61
C ARG A 179 -6.85 -12.57 -19.59
N ASP A 180 -7.11 -13.82 -19.99
CA ASP A 180 -6.57 -15.02 -19.35
C ASP A 180 -5.08 -15.13 -19.68
N LEU A 181 -4.23 -15.01 -18.66
CA LEU A 181 -2.77 -15.03 -18.82
C LEU A 181 -2.21 -16.43 -19.12
N GLY A 182 -2.97 -17.50 -18.85
CA GLY A 182 -2.56 -18.87 -19.16
C GLY A 182 -2.81 -19.26 -20.63
N ARG A 183 -3.87 -18.72 -21.24
CA ARG A 183 -4.26 -19.05 -22.63
C ARG A 183 -4.07 -17.91 -23.62
N GLY A 184 -3.92 -16.68 -23.16
CA GLY A 184 -3.64 -15.52 -23.99
C GLY A 184 -4.85 -14.93 -24.73
N HIS A 185 -6.08 -15.37 -24.47
CA HIS A 185 -7.30 -14.77 -25.01
C HIS A 185 -8.13 -14.10 -23.91
N LEU A 186 -9.16 -13.34 -24.28
CA LEU A 186 -10.10 -12.76 -23.32
C LEU A 186 -10.79 -13.87 -22.50
N VAL A 187 -10.91 -13.70 -21.18
CA VAL A 187 -11.29 -14.78 -20.26
C VAL A 187 -12.66 -15.41 -20.57
N ASN A 188 -12.77 -16.73 -20.48
CA ASN A 188 -14.04 -17.40 -20.80
C ASN A 188 -15.06 -17.27 -19.66
N ILE A 189 -16.35 -17.29 -20.02
CA ILE A 189 -17.42 -17.44 -19.04
C ILE A 189 -17.29 -18.82 -18.40
N GLY A 190 -17.37 -18.86 -17.07
CA GLY A 190 -17.17 -20.06 -16.26
C GLY A 190 -15.74 -20.25 -15.76
N GLU A 191 -14.77 -19.40 -16.14
CA GLU A 191 -13.40 -19.54 -15.63
C GLU A 191 -13.32 -19.22 -14.13
N ALA A 192 -12.68 -20.09 -13.35
CA ALA A 192 -12.55 -19.96 -11.90
C ALA A 192 -11.38 -19.04 -11.52
N VAL A 193 -11.49 -17.76 -11.87
CA VAL A 193 -10.43 -16.74 -11.69
C VAL A 193 -9.97 -16.58 -10.24
N GLY A 194 -10.85 -16.84 -9.26
CA GLY A 194 -10.50 -16.83 -7.85
C GLY A 194 -9.51 -17.91 -7.45
N VAL A 195 -9.72 -19.15 -7.90
CA VAL A 195 -8.79 -20.27 -7.64
C VAL A 195 -7.47 -20.03 -8.35
N ILE A 196 -7.51 -19.56 -9.60
CA ILE A 196 -6.32 -19.21 -10.38
C ILE A 196 -5.50 -18.15 -9.63
N ALA A 197 -6.13 -17.06 -9.20
CA ALA A 197 -5.46 -16.00 -8.44
C ALA A 197 -4.82 -16.51 -7.14
N ALA A 198 -5.54 -17.31 -6.36
CA ALA A 198 -5.00 -17.89 -5.13
C ALA A 198 -3.77 -18.78 -5.39
N GLN A 199 -3.79 -19.57 -6.46
CA GLN A 199 -2.66 -20.42 -6.86
C GLN A 199 -1.47 -19.60 -7.38
N SER A 200 -1.72 -18.58 -8.19
CA SER A 200 -0.70 -17.67 -8.72
C SER A 200 0.05 -16.90 -7.64
N ILE A 201 -0.53 -16.76 -6.45
CA ILE A 201 0.12 -16.15 -5.28
C ILE A 201 0.78 -17.23 -4.40
N GLY A 202 0.05 -18.33 -4.15
CA GLY A 202 0.44 -19.37 -3.21
C GLY A 202 1.56 -20.31 -3.67
N GLU A 203 1.57 -20.71 -4.94
CA GLU A 203 2.64 -21.58 -5.49
C GLU A 203 3.99 -20.86 -5.47
N PRO A 204 4.12 -19.62 -5.98
CA PRO A 204 5.38 -18.91 -5.89
C PRO A 204 5.79 -18.64 -4.45
N GLY A 205 4.84 -18.30 -3.55
CA GLY A 205 5.14 -18.09 -2.13
C GLY A 205 5.77 -19.33 -1.46
N THR A 206 5.34 -20.52 -1.87
CA THR A 206 5.90 -21.79 -1.38
C THR A 206 7.28 -22.02 -1.96
N GLN A 207 7.46 -21.71 -3.25
CA GLN A 207 8.74 -21.78 -3.92
C GLN A 207 9.79 -20.82 -3.32
N LEU A 208 9.40 -19.61 -2.95
CA LEU A 208 10.26 -18.62 -2.28
C LEU A 208 10.83 -19.18 -0.98
N THR A 209 9.96 -19.81 -0.20
CA THR A 209 10.34 -20.44 1.06
C THR A 209 11.36 -21.56 0.86
N MET A 210 11.22 -22.34 -0.21
CA MET A 210 12.16 -23.42 -0.55
C MET A 210 13.49 -22.93 -1.14
N ARG A 211 13.51 -21.83 -1.91
CA ARG A 211 14.73 -21.30 -2.57
C ARG A 211 15.70 -20.61 -1.62
N THR A 212 15.22 -20.18 -0.45
CA THR A 212 15.99 -19.43 0.57
C THR A 212 17.23 -20.18 1.08
N PHE A 213 17.29 -21.51 0.91
CA PHE A 213 18.41 -22.38 1.26
C PHE A 213 19.79 -21.88 0.79
N HIS A 214 19.88 -21.24 -0.39
CA HIS A 214 21.17 -20.88 -0.99
C HIS A 214 21.71 -19.50 -0.55
N ILE A 215 20.87 -18.67 0.07
CA ILE A 215 21.20 -17.27 0.42
C ILE A 215 21.41 -17.12 1.93
N GLY A 216 20.77 -17.97 2.76
CA GLY A 216 20.78 -17.90 4.24
C GLY A 216 22.14 -18.12 4.93
N GLY A 217 23.24 -18.14 4.17
CA GLY A 217 24.60 -18.18 4.67
C GLY A 217 25.36 -16.86 4.52
N ALA A 218 25.14 -16.07 3.47
CA ALA A 218 25.98 -14.91 3.16
C ALA A 218 25.20 -13.59 3.27
N ALA A 219 25.64 -12.70 4.15
CA ALA A 219 25.03 -11.39 4.33
C ALA A 219 25.67 -10.34 3.41
N SER A 220 24.86 -9.45 2.83
CA SER A 220 25.29 -8.23 2.13
C SER A 220 24.55 -7.04 2.72
N ARG A 221 25.27 -5.98 3.10
CA ARG A 221 24.67 -4.70 3.47
C ARG A 221 24.53 -3.82 2.23
N THR A 222 23.43 -3.08 2.15
CA THR A 222 23.27 -1.99 1.18
C THR A 222 23.66 -0.69 1.86
N SER A 223 24.47 0.15 1.20
CA SER A 223 24.87 1.46 1.71
C SER A 223 23.68 2.43 1.73
N ALA A 224 23.66 3.36 2.69
CA ALA A 224 22.67 4.42 2.73
C ALA A 224 22.84 5.37 1.53
N VAL A 225 21.73 5.68 0.85
CA VAL A 225 21.72 6.58 -0.31
C VAL A 225 21.63 8.03 0.19
N SER A 226 22.57 8.87 -0.22
CA SER A 226 22.67 10.29 0.18
C SER A 226 22.43 11.28 -0.95
N SER A 227 22.26 10.81 -2.20
CA SER A 227 22.06 11.69 -3.34
C SER A 227 21.19 11.05 -4.41
N VAL A 228 20.60 11.90 -5.25
CA VAL A 228 19.88 11.52 -6.45
C VAL A 228 20.74 11.86 -7.66
N GLN A 229 21.10 10.82 -8.40
CA GLN A 229 21.77 10.93 -9.69
C GLN A 229 20.81 10.46 -10.78
N VAL A 230 20.59 11.33 -11.77
CA VAL A 230 19.72 11.06 -12.92
C VAL A 230 20.40 10.06 -13.84
N LYS A 231 19.66 9.12 -14.41
CA LYS A 231 20.25 8.08 -15.28
C LYS A 231 20.12 8.41 -16.76
N ALA A 232 19.07 9.12 -17.15
CA ALA A 232 18.81 9.58 -18.50
C ALA A 232 18.87 11.11 -18.62
N ALA A 233 18.92 11.62 -19.85
CA ALA A 233 18.71 13.04 -20.10
C ALA A 233 17.20 13.34 -20.15
N GLY A 234 16.78 14.49 -19.64
CA GLY A 234 15.37 14.89 -19.66
C GLY A 234 15.10 16.21 -18.94
N THR A 235 13.82 16.57 -18.86
CA THR A 235 13.33 17.80 -18.24
C THR A 235 12.86 17.55 -16.81
N ILE A 236 13.28 18.37 -15.86
CA ILE A 236 12.92 18.21 -14.45
C ILE A 236 11.49 18.71 -14.17
N ARG A 237 10.70 17.93 -13.43
CA ARG A 237 9.36 18.29 -12.94
C ARG A 237 9.27 18.08 -11.43
N PHE A 238 8.57 18.98 -10.76
CA PHE A 238 8.33 18.92 -9.32
C PHE A 238 6.87 18.53 -9.05
N HIS A 239 6.66 17.57 -8.17
CA HIS A 239 5.34 17.09 -7.74
C HIS A 239 5.20 17.29 -6.24
N ASN A 240 4.17 18.04 -5.82
CA ASN A 240 3.89 18.33 -4.41
C ASN A 240 5.12 18.79 -3.60
N LEU A 241 6.10 19.39 -4.28
CA LEU A 241 7.36 19.82 -3.69
C LEU A 241 7.26 21.31 -3.38
N LYS A 242 7.25 21.63 -2.08
CA LYS A 242 7.47 22.98 -1.58
C LYS A 242 8.96 23.13 -1.32
N PHE A 243 9.56 24.21 -1.82
CA PHE A 243 10.97 24.49 -1.65
C PHE A 243 11.19 25.97 -1.36
N VAL A 244 12.32 26.27 -0.74
CA VAL A 244 12.83 27.63 -0.57
C VAL A 244 14.11 27.79 -1.36
N THR A 245 14.29 28.93 -2.00
CA THR A 245 15.48 29.20 -2.83
C THR A 245 16.55 29.87 -1.98
N GLN A 246 17.74 29.26 -1.93
CA GLN A 246 18.92 29.82 -1.29
C GLN A 246 19.54 30.94 -2.13
N THR A 247 20.36 31.79 -1.51
CA THR A 247 21.10 32.89 -2.15
C THR A 247 22.03 32.42 -3.28
N ASN A 248 22.48 31.17 -3.23
CA ASN A 248 23.33 30.52 -4.23
C ASN A 248 22.55 29.99 -5.47
N GLY A 249 21.22 30.13 -5.49
CA GLY A 249 20.35 29.63 -6.56
C GLY A 249 19.92 28.17 -6.43
N HIS A 250 20.33 27.44 -5.39
CA HIS A 250 19.85 26.09 -5.09
C HIS A 250 18.51 26.13 -4.36
N HIS A 251 17.72 25.08 -4.51
CA HIS A 251 16.43 24.93 -3.84
C HIS A 251 16.55 23.95 -2.69
N VAL A 252 15.97 24.26 -1.54
CA VAL A 252 15.94 23.35 -0.39
C VAL A 252 14.51 22.88 -0.17
N ALA A 253 14.30 21.56 -0.16
CA ALA A 253 12.99 20.98 0.02
C ALA A 253 12.46 21.24 1.44
N VAL A 254 11.30 21.90 1.55
CA VAL A 254 10.59 22.13 2.83
C VAL A 254 9.31 21.29 2.96
N SER A 255 8.96 20.52 1.93
CA SER A 255 7.91 19.50 1.98
C SER A 255 8.49 18.09 2.17
N ARG A 256 7.80 17.23 2.92
CA ARG A 256 8.17 15.81 3.12
C ARG A 256 7.58 14.84 2.09
N SER A 257 6.53 15.27 1.40
CA SER A 257 5.81 14.55 0.35
C SER A 257 6.28 14.93 -1.06
N GLY A 258 7.32 15.77 -1.15
CA GLY A 258 7.84 16.26 -2.42
C GLY A 258 8.53 15.16 -3.22
N GLU A 259 8.19 15.12 -4.50
CA GLU A 259 8.79 14.21 -5.47
C GLU A 259 9.37 14.99 -6.64
N LEU A 260 10.50 14.52 -7.14
CA LEU A 260 11.16 15.06 -8.33
C LEU A 260 11.07 14.01 -9.42
N ALA A 261 10.46 14.36 -10.53
CA ALA A 261 10.36 13.51 -11.71
C ALA A 261 11.23 14.05 -12.85
N LEU A 262 11.82 13.15 -13.64
CA LEU A 262 12.48 13.46 -14.90
C LEU A 262 11.54 13.06 -16.05
N ALA A 263 11.14 14.04 -16.84
CA ALA A 263 10.33 13.85 -18.04
C ALA A 263 11.20 13.74 -19.31
N ASP A 264 10.84 12.86 -20.25
CA ASP A 264 11.48 12.80 -21.56
C ASP A 264 11.05 13.98 -22.48
N GLU A 265 11.59 14.04 -23.70
CA GLU A 265 11.25 15.07 -24.70
C GLU A 265 9.74 15.12 -25.04
N ARG A 266 9.01 14.03 -24.80
CA ARG A 266 7.56 13.92 -25.03
C ARG A 266 6.74 14.19 -23.78
N GLY A 267 7.40 14.53 -22.67
CA GLY A 267 6.75 14.86 -21.41
C GLY A 267 6.38 13.66 -20.54
N ARG A 268 6.85 12.44 -20.85
CA ARG A 268 6.65 11.25 -20.01
C ARG A 268 7.63 11.18 -18.87
N GLU A 269 7.17 10.77 -17.71
CA GLU A 269 8.04 10.60 -16.55
C GLU A 269 8.76 9.25 -16.56
N ARG A 270 10.09 9.31 -16.71
CA ARG A 270 10.96 8.13 -16.72
C ARG A 270 11.54 7.83 -15.35
N GLU A 271 11.87 8.87 -14.61
CA GLU A 271 12.51 8.73 -13.31
C GLU A 271 11.71 9.54 -12.30
N ARG A 272 11.52 9.01 -11.11
CA ARG A 272 10.80 9.67 -10.02
C ARG A 272 11.52 9.34 -8.73
N TYR A 273 11.84 10.40 -8.01
CA TYR A 273 12.66 10.37 -6.81
C TYR A 273 11.90 11.04 -5.69
N LYS A 274 11.69 10.31 -4.60
CA LYS A 274 11.18 10.90 -3.38
C LYS A 274 12.28 11.76 -2.76
N ILE A 275 11.98 13.02 -2.52
CA ILE A 275 12.95 13.97 -1.98
C ILE A 275 12.67 14.16 -0.49
N PRO A 276 13.63 13.83 0.40
CA PRO A 276 13.45 14.03 1.83
C PRO A 276 13.46 15.53 2.17
N TYR A 277 12.81 15.87 3.29
CA TYR A 277 12.88 17.22 3.84
C TYR A 277 14.33 17.64 4.07
N GLY A 278 14.67 18.81 3.55
CA GLY A 278 15.99 19.39 3.63
C GLY A 278 17.03 18.88 2.67
N ALA A 279 16.63 18.10 1.67
CA ALA A 279 17.47 17.86 0.52
C ALA A 279 17.74 19.18 -0.22
N VAL A 280 19.00 19.37 -0.60
CA VAL A 280 19.44 20.46 -1.46
C VAL A 280 19.32 20.00 -2.90
N ILE A 281 18.52 20.71 -3.67
CA ILE A 281 18.19 20.46 -5.07
C ILE A 281 18.96 21.48 -5.91
N THR A 282 19.77 20.98 -6.84
CA THR A 282 20.69 21.80 -7.66
C THR A 282 20.06 22.30 -8.95
N VAL A 283 18.86 21.81 -9.28
CA VAL A 283 18.12 22.08 -10.53
C VAL A 283 16.76 22.71 -10.25
N SER A 284 16.25 23.50 -11.19
CA SER A 284 14.92 24.11 -11.13
C SER A 284 13.88 23.33 -11.95
N ALA A 285 12.60 23.58 -11.70
CA ALA A 285 11.52 23.02 -12.50
C ALA A 285 11.62 23.51 -13.95
N GLY A 286 11.61 22.58 -14.91
CA GLY A 286 11.77 22.87 -16.34
C GLY A 286 13.21 22.83 -16.85
N ASP A 287 14.21 22.70 -15.97
CA ASP A 287 15.61 22.58 -16.38
C ASP A 287 15.87 21.24 -17.09
N GLN A 288 16.81 21.26 -18.05
CA GLN A 288 17.33 20.05 -18.68
C GLN A 288 18.43 19.46 -17.81
N ALA A 289 18.28 18.18 -17.43
CA ALA A 289 19.32 17.42 -16.74
C ALA A 289 19.99 16.44 -17.70
N ALA A 290 21.32 16.32 -17.58
CA ALA A 290 22.10 15.34 -18.32
C ALA A 290 22.17 14.00 -17.58
N ALA A 291 22.32 12.90 -18.33
CA ALA A 291 22.57 11.59 -17.75
C ALA A 291 23.81 11.60 -16.85
N GLY A 292 23.69 11.11 -15.63
CA GLY A 292 24.74 11.08 -14.62
C GLY A 292 24.85 12.35 -13.77
N GLN A 293 24.02 13.37 -13.99
CA GLN A 293 24.01 14.58 -13.19
C GLN A 293 23.38 14.34 -11.80
N ILE A 294 24.00 14.88 -10.75
CA ILE A 294 23.43 14.88 -9.40
C ILE A 294 22.47 16.07 -9.30
N ILE A 295 21.21 15.77 -9.02
CA ILE A 295 20.12 16.78 -8.97
C ILE A 295 19.65 17.08 -7.55
N ALA A 296 19.88 16.16 -6.60
CA ALA A 296 19.61 16.39 -5.19
C ALA A 296 20.61 15.68 -4.29
N ASN A 297 20.90 16.27 -3.13
CA ASN A 297 21.84 15.73 -2.14
C ASN A 297 21.34 16.01 -0.71
N TRP A 298 21.60 15.09 0.21
CA TRP A 298 21.27 15.23 1.63
C TRP A 298 22.21 14.38 2.51
N ASP A 299 22.19 14.64 3.81
CA ASP A 299 22.84 13.76 4.78
C ASP A 299 21.91 12.59 5.15
N ALA A 300 22.34 11.37 4.86
CA ALA A 300 21.55 10.17 5.10
C ALA A 300 21.45 9.76 6.59
N HIS A 301 22.25 10.36 7.47
CA HIS A 301 22.30 10.01 8.89
C HIS A 301 21.73 11.09 9.80
N THR A 302 21.26 12.20 9.23
CA THR A 302 20.68 13.28 10.02
C THR A 302 19.39 13.81 9.41
N HIS A 303 18.46 14.22 10.27
CA HIS A 303 17.31 15.01 9.88
C HIS A 303 17.61 16.49 10.13
N PRO A 304 17.72 17.31 9.08
CA PRO A 304 17.93 18.74 9.23
C PRO A 304 16.63 19.46 9.62
N ILE A 305 16.75 20.49 10.46
CA ILE A 305 15.73 21.52 10.69
C ILE A 305 16.16 22.75 9.90
N ILE A 306 15.32 23.30 9.05
CA ILE A 306 15.70 24.35 8.09
C ILE A 306 14.93 25.64 8.33
N SER A 307 15.61 26.75 8.09
CA SER A 307 15.01 28.07 8.09
C SER A 307 14.27 28.36 6.78
N GLU A 308 13.04 28.85 6.87
CA GLU A 308 12.27 29.32 5.70
C GLU A 308 12.46 30.81 5.43
N VAL A 309 13.00 31.56 6.40
CA VAL A 309 13.20 33.01 6.32
C VAL A 309 14.65 33.38 6.65
N GLU A 310 15.07 34.56 6.21
CA GLU A 310 16.33 35.16 6.63
C GLU A 310 16.14 35.89 7.97
N GLY A 311 17.11 35.81 8.87
CA GLY A 311 17.06 36.54 10.14
C GLY A 311 18.26 36.28 11.04
N HIS A 312 18.25 36.90 12.23
CA HIS A 312 19.22 36.66 13.28
C HIS A 312 18.70 35.65 14.29
N VAL A 313 19.57 34.73 14.70
CA VAL A 313 19.27 33.69 15.67
C VAL A 313 19.18 34.29 17.07
N LEU A 314 18.07 34.04 17.75
CA LEU A 314 17.91 34.32 19.17
C LEU A 314 17.59 33.02 19.91
N PHE A 315 18.48 32.61 20.81
CA PHE A 315 18.27 31.46 21.66
C PHE A 315 17.28 31.76 22.79
N ALA A 316 16.31 30.87 22.98
CA ALA A 316 15.38 30.88 24.10
C ALA A 316 15.40 29.51 24.80
N ASP A 317 15.31 29.50 26.13
CA ASP A 317 15.40 28.30 26.97
C ASP A 317 16.67 27.44 26.72
N PHE A 318 17.77 28.10 26.33
CA PHE A 318 19.01 27.49 25.88
C PHE A 318 20.13 27.73 26.90
N GLU A 319 20.18 26.90 27.94
CA GLU A 319 21.11 27.03 29.06
C GLU A 319 22.12 25.87 29.07
N PRO A 320 23.42 26.13 28.86
CA PRO A 320 24.46 25.10 28.90
C PRO A 320 24.51 24.37 30.25
N GLY A 321 24.54 23.03 30.20
CA GLY A 321 24.53 22.15 31.37
C GLY A 321 23.14 21.91 31.98
N ILE A 322 22.12 22.66 31.57
CA ILE A 322 20.74 22.53 32.06
C ILE A 322 19.82 22.01 30.96
N SER A 323 19.79 22.67 29.80
CA SER A 323 18.96 22.26 28.66
C SER A 323 19.76 21.77 27.44
N VAL A 324 21.02 22.22 27.31
CA VAL A 324 21.94 21.82 26.23
C VAL A 324 23.33 21.49 26.76
N LYS A 325 24.08 20.66 26.03
CA LYS A 325 25.46 20.29 26.32
C LYS A 325 26.36 20.79 25.19
N LEU A 326 27.42 21.51 25.55
CA LEU A 326 28.45 21.88 24.58
C LEU A 326 29.33 20.66 24.30
N GLN A 327 29.33 20.18 23.06
CA GLN A 327 30.29 19.21 22.56
C GLN A 327 31.30 19.94 21.68
N THR A 328 32.59 19.66 21.86
CA THR A 328 33.65 20.17 20.97
C THR A 328 34.27 18.97 20.29
N ASP A 329 34.29 18.99 18.97
CA ASP A 329 34.95 17.96 18.18
C ASP A 329 36.47 18.16 18.26
N GLU A 330 37.18 17.17 18.81
CA GLU A 330 38.63 17.21 19.00
C GLU A 330 39.42 17.29 17.68
N ILE A 331 38.81 16.89 16.56
CA ILE A 331 39.46 16.88 15.24
C ILE A 331 39.27 18.22 14.53
N THR A 332 38.04 18.74 14.51
CA THR A 332 37.72 19.98 13.77
C THR A 332 37.84 21.25 14.63
N GLY A 333 37.87 21.11 15.96
CA GLY A 333 37.87 22.23 16.90
C GLY A 333 36.55 23.01 16.93
N LEU A 334 35.53 22.56 16.20
CA LEU A 334 34.21 23.20 16.17
C LEU A 334 33.40 22.78 17.39
N SER A 335 32.79 23.77 18.04
CA SER A 335 31.87 23.55 19.15
C SER A 335 30.43 23.49 18.62
N SER A 336 29.70 22.45 19.03
CA SER A 336 28.30 22.21 18.72
C SER A 336 27.50 22.04 20.00
N TYR A 337 26.28 22.55 20.03
CA TYR A 337 25.35 22.35 21.14
C TYR A 337 24.45 21.16 20.87
N GLU A 338 24.46 20.18 21.77
CA GLU A 338 23.54 19.04 21.78
C GLU A 338 22.42 19.27 22.79
N VAL A 339 21.17 19.13 22.37
CA VAL A 339 20.01 19.26 23.26
C VAL A 339 19.87 18.03 24.15
N LEU A 340 19.90 18.22 25.48
CA LEU A 340 19.76 17.12 26.43
C LEU A 340 18.32 16.57 26.44
N ASP A 341 18.18 15.25 26.60
CA ASP A 341 16.87 14.64 26.83
C ASP A 341 16.28 15.11 28.17
N PRO A 342 14.98 15.45 28.26
CA PRO A 342 14.34 15.85 29.51
C PRO A 342 14.56 14.90 30.71
N LYS A 343 14.87 13.61 30.47
CA LYS A 343 15.24 12.64 31.51
C LYS A 343 16.61 12.92 32.12
N ASP A 344 17.55 13.40 31.32
CA ASP A 344 18.94 13.64 31.71
C ASP A 344 19.16 15.07 32.23
N ARG A 345 18.12 15.92 32.16
CA ARG A 345 18.17 17.30 32.65
C ARG A 345 18.00 17.37 34.18
N PRO A 346 18.72 18.31 34.84
CA PRO A 346 18.49 18.63 36.24
C PRO A 346 17.06 19.14 36.49
N ALA A 347 16.59 19.09 37.74
CA ALA A 347 15.20 19.44 38.08
C ALA A 347 14.78 20.86 37.64
N SER A 348 15.72 21.81 37.58
CA SER A 348 15.50 23.18 37.09
C SER A 348 15.29 23.27 35.57
N GLY A 349 15.71 22.27 34.79
CA GLY A 349 15.67 22.27 33.32
C GLY A 349 14.64 21.33 32.69
N LYS A 350 13.84 20.62 33.51
CA LYS A 350 12.87 19.63 33.02
C LYS A 350 11.76 20.22 32.15
N ASP A 351 11.34 21.44 32.45
CA ASP A 351 10.26 22.13 31.73
C ASP A 351 10.75 23.09 30.64
N LEU A 352 12.06 23.34 30.56
CA LEU A 352 12.65 24.20 29.52
C LEU A 352 12.46 23.57 28.14
N ARG A 353 12.13 24.38 27.13
CA ARG A 353 12.00 23.91 25.74
C ARG A 353 12.98 24.69 24.87
N PRO A 354 14.20 24.18 24.65
CA PRO A 354 15.19 24.83 23.80
C PRO A 354 14.59 25.21 22.45
N VAL A 355 14.60 26.51 22.17
CA VAL A 355 14.01 27.09 20.96
C VAL A 355 14.99 28.05 20.32
N ILE A 356 15.06 27.99 19.00
CA ILE A 356 15.72 29.01 18.18
C ILE A 356 14.65 29.91 17.57
N ARG A 357 14.66 31.20 17.91
CA ARG A 357 13.80 32.22 17.29
C ARG A 357 14.58 32.98 16.24
N LEU A 358 13.88 33.46 15.22
CA LEU A 358 14.45 34.38 14.24
C LEU A 358 13.94 35.80 14.48
N VAL A 359 14.85 36.75 14.60
CA VAL A 359 14.57 38.17 14.78
C VAL A 359 15.14 38.99 13.64
N ASP A 360 14.52 40.14 13.36
CA ASP A 360 15.07 41.14 12.44
C ASP A 360 16.24 41.89 13.10
N ASN A 361 16.93 42.76 12.35
CA ASN A 361 18.04 43.59 12.81
C ASN A 361 17.73 44.44 14.07
N ASN A 362 16.45 44.73 14.32
CA ASN A 362 15.98 45.50 15.47
C ASN A 362 15.54 44.62 16.67
N GLY A 363 15.75 43.30 16.61
CA GLY A 363 15.38 42.37 17.68
C GLY A 363 13.90 42.02 17.75
N THR A 364 13.10 42.46 16.77
CA THR A 364 11.68 42.09 16.64
C THR A 364 11.53 40.68 16.06
N PRO A 365 10.71 39.80 16.65
CA PRO A 365 10.46 38.45 16.11
C PRO A 365 9.88 38.51 14.71
N LEU A 366 10.44 37.70 13.80
CA LEU A 366 9.92 37.55 12.43
C LEU A 366 8.68 36.66 12.43
N THR A 367 7.71 36.96 11.57
CA THR A 367 6.46 36.20 11.38
C THR A 367 6.39 35.64 9.96
N LEU A 368 5.75 34.49 9.77
CA LEU A 368 5.59 33.85 8.46
C LEU A 368 4.28 34.32 7.80
N GLY A 369 4.37 35.21 6.81
CA GLY A 369 3.20 35.74 6.09
C GLY A 369 2.23 36.54 6.98
N ASP A 370 0.92 36.34 6.79
CA ASP A 370 -0.18 37.03 7.53
C ASP A 370 -0.42 36.49 8.95
N ALA A 371 0.39 35.53 9.42
CA ALA A 371 0.21 34.92 10.74
C ALA A 371 0.79 35.81 11.85
N THR A 372 0.03 35.99 12.94
CA THR A 372 0.47 36.72 14.15
C THR A 372 1.48 35.95 15.03
N THR A 373 1.87 34.74 14.64
CA THR A 373 2.77 33.88 15.41
C THR A 373 4.24 34.09 14.99
N PRO A 374 5.14 34.35 15.94
CA PRO A 374 6.57 34.48 15.65
C PRO A 374 7.20 33.14 15.24
N ILE A 375 8.16 33.19 14.32
CA ILE A 375 8.89 32.02 13.82
C ILE A 375 9.81 31.50 14.92
N GLN A 376 9.51 30.29 15.38
CA GLN A 376 10.23 29.62 16.44
C GLN A 376 10.45 28.14 16.11
N TYR A 377 11.71 27.72 16.11
CA TYR A 377 12.12 26.35 15.86
C TYR A 377 12.38 25.66 17.20
N PHE A 378 11.47 24.79 17.60
CA PHE A 378 11.65 23.95 18.78
C PHE A 378 12.66 22.85 18.46
N LEU A 379 13.69 22.71 19.31
CA LEU A 379 14.70 21.68 19.14
C LEU A 379 14.34 20.45 20.00
N PRO A 380 14.15 19.27 19.38
CA PRO A 380 13.90 18.04 20.12
C PRO A 380 15.18 17.54 20.83
N SER A 381 15.03 16.53 21.67
CA SER A 381 16.18 15.88 22.32
C SER A 381 17.15 15.32 21.28
N ASN A 382 18.45 15.37 21.60
CA ASN A 382 19.57 14.95 20.75
C ASN A 382 19.72 15.76 19.45
N ALA A 383 18.96 16.85 19.27
CA ALA A 383 19.23 17.79 18.19
C ALA A 383 20.58 18.49 18.44
N ILE A 384 21.40 18.56 17.41
CA ILE A 384 22.72 19.19 17.42
C ILE A 384 22.65 20.46 16.58
N THR A 385 23.01 21.60 17.15
CA THR A 385 23.13 22.87 16.43
C THR A 385 24.55 23.41 16.52
N ASN A 386 25.04 23.91 15.39
CA ASN A 386 26.35 24.56 15.29
C ASN A 386 26.22 26.09 15.23
N LEU A 387 25.01 26.62 15.44
CA LEU A 387 24.76 28.05 15.41
C LEU A 387 25.12 28.68 16.76
N GLU A 388 25.48 29.96 16.71
CA GLU A 388 25.71 30.79 17.90
C GLU A 388 24.59 31.83 18.03
N ASN A 389 24.34 32.30 19.25
CA ASN A 389 23.35 33.33 19.49
C ASN A 389 23.75 34.65 18.79
N GLY A 390 22.83 35.25 18.05
CA GLY A 390 23.05 36.45 17.22
C GLY A 390 23.60 36.18 15.82
N SER A 391 23.92 34.93 15.48
CA SER A 391 24.39 34.56 14.13
C SER A 391 23.31 34.86 13.07
N LYS A 392 23.76 35.30 11.89
CA LYS A 392 22.88 35.54 10.75
C LYS A 392 22.59 34.21 10.05
N VAL A 393 21.33 33.94 9.78
CA VAL A 393 20.86 32.75 9.07
C VAL A 393 20.17 33.16 7.78
N GLU A 394 20.57 32.55 6.67
CA GLU A 394 19.96 32.75 5.36
C GLU A 394 18.82 31.75 5.13
N ILE A 395 17.92 32.09 4.20
CA ILE A 395 16.82 31.22 3.77
C ILE A 395 17.39 29.86 3.32
N GLY A 396 16.79 28.76 3.77
CA GLY A 396 17.20 27.41 3.43
C GLY A 396 18.43 26.90 4.19
N SER A 397 18.93 27.63 5.19
CA SER A 397 20.05 27.19 6.03
C SER A 397 19.59 26.17 7.09
N VAL A 398 20.47 25.23 7.43
CA VAL A 398 20.21 24.22 8.48
C VAL A 398 20.42 24.84 9.87
N ILE A 399 19.35 24.89 10.65
CA ILE A 399 19.31 25.37 12.03
C ILE A 399 19.88 24.32 13.01
N ALA A 400 19.48 23.07 12.84
CA ALA A 400 19.92 21.96 13.68
C ALA A 400 19.82 20.64 12.91
N ARG A 401 20.52 19.61 13.39
CA ARG A 401 20.53 18.25 12.84
C ARG A 401 20.15 17.25 13.92
N ILE A 402 19.26 16.33 13.61
CA ILE A 402 18.86 15.25 14.51
C ILE A 402 19.51 13.96 14.00
N PRO A 403 20.45 13.35 14.73
CA PRO A 403 21.03 12.07 14.34
C PRO A 403 19.95 10.99 14.22
N GLN A 404 19.98 10.25 13.12
CA GLN A 404 19.12 9.08 12.91
C GLN A 404 19.89 7.79 13.15
N GLU A 405 19.25 6.85 13.85
CA GLU A 405 19.74 5.47 13.86
C GLU A 405 19.60 4.88 12.45
N SER A 406 20.69 4.34 11.91
CA SER A 406 20.70 3.70 10.60
C SER A 406 19.65 2.59 10.54
N SER A 407 18.76 2.65 9.55
CA SER A 407 17.67 1.70 9.33
C SER A 407 18.16 0.25 9.42
N LYS A 408 17.50 -0.54 10.28
CA LYS A 408 17.71 -1.99 10.37
C LYS A 408 17.47 -2.59 8.99
N THR A 409 18.41 -3.41 8.52
CA THR A 409 18.31 -4.12 7.24
C THR A 409 16.93 -4.76 7.08
N ARG A 410 16.19 -4.42 6.00
CA ARG A 410 14.95 -5.13 5.61
C ARG A 410 15.30 -6.61 5.47
N ASP A 411 14.80 -7.42 6.40
CA ASP A 411 15.02 -8.86 6.38
C ASP A 411 14.29 -9.49 5.19
N ILE A 412 15.07 -9.79 4.15
CA ILE A 412 14.64 -10.43 2.91
C ILE A 412 14.01 -11.81 3.18
N THR A 413 14.35 -12.48 4.29
CA THR A 413 13.88 -13.83 4.62
C THR A 413 12.53 -13.87 5.35
N GLY A 414 11.97 -12.69 5.69
CA GLY A 414 10.69 -12.51 6.37
C GLY A 414 9.50 -12.17 5.46
N GLY A 415 9.68 -12.19 4.13
CA GLY A 415 8.68 -11.67 3.18
C GLY A 415 7.29 -12.32 3.25
N LEU A 416 7.21 -13.65 3.40
CA LEU A 416 5.92 -14.34 3.41
C LEU A 416 5.06 -14.04 4.66
N PRO A 417 5.60 -14.01 5.90
CA PRO A 417 4.87 -13.47 7.05
C PRO A 417 4.26 -12.08 6.81
N ARG A 418 4.99 -11.19 6.13
CA ARG A 418 4.48 -9.86 5.77
C ARG A 418 3.30 -9.94 4.80
N VAL A 419 3.40 -10.76 3.75
CA VAL A 419 2.29 -11.02 2.81
C VAL A 419 1.07 -11.59 3.53
N ALA A 420 1.28 -12.52 4.46
CA ALA A 420 0.20 -13.08 5.27
C ALA A 420 -0.46 -12.02 6.16
N ASP A 421 0.32 -11.13 6.80
CA ASP A 421 -0.22 -10.05 7.63
C ASP A 421 -1.03 -9.04 6.81
N LEU A 422 -0.61 -8.75 5.56
CA LEU A 422 -1.33 -7.90 4.63
C LEU A 422 -2.68 -8.51 4.24
N PHE A 423 -2.72 -9.80 3.87
CA PHE A 423 -3.98 -10.48 3.55
C PHE A 423 -4.86 -10.76 4.76
N GLU A 424 -4.30 -10.84 5.96
CA GLU A 424 -5.08 -10.86 7.20
C GLU A 424 -5.56 -9.45 7.64
N ALA A 425 -5.25 -8.41 6.87
CA ALA A 425 -5.57 -7.02 7.17
C ALA A 425 -5.22 -6.65 8.62
N ARG A 426 -4.08 -7.14 9.13
CA ARG A 426 -3.70 -6.92 10.53
C ARG A 426 -3.27 -5.48 10.74
N ARG A 427 -3.75 -4.88 11.83
CA ARG A 427 -3.30 -3.56 12.26
C ARG A 427 -1.89 -3.68 12.85
N PRO A 428 -0.91 -2.93 12.33
CA PRO A 428 0.39 -2.84 12.98
C PRO A 428 0.23 -2.35 14.42
N LYS A 429 1.01 -2.89 15.36
CA LYS A 429 0.97 -2.44 16.76
C LYS A 429 1.31 -0.95 16.90
N GLU A 430 2.25 -0.51 16.06
CA GLU A 430 2.71 0.88 16.00
C GLU A 430 2.49 1.40 14.58
N SER A 431 1.24 1.66 14.20
CA SER A 431 0.94 2.20 12.87
C SER A 431 1.43 3.64 12.71
N ALA A 432 1.63 4.06 11.46
CA ALA A 432 1.71 5.47 11.12
C ALA A 432 0.40 6.16 11.52
N ILE A 433 0.52 7.41 11.98
CA ILE A 433 -0.63 8.26 12.29
C ILE A 433 -0.87 9.13 11.06
N LEU A 434 -2.09 9.11 10.54
CA LEU A 434 -2.49 9.86 9.35
C LEU A 434 -3.36 11.05 9.76
N ALA A 435 -3.32 12.12 8.97
CA ALA A 435 -4.19 13.27 9.16
C ALA A 435 -5.65 12.87 8.87
N GLU A 436 -6.53 13.12 9.84
CA GLU A 436 -7.96 12.73 9.75
C GLU A 436 -8.79 13.75 8.99
N VAL A 437 -8.35 15.00 8.97
CA VAL A 437 -8.98 16.11 8.26
C VAL A 437 -7.92 16.96 7.59
N THR A 438 -8.27 17.62 6.48
CA THR A 438 -7.42 18.63 5.84
C THR A 438 -7.50 19.92 6.64
N GLY A 439 -6.38 20.51 7.02
CA GLY A 439 -6.38 21.73 7.83
C GLY A 439 -5.00 22.16 8.31
N THR A 440 -5.00 23.16 9.20
CA THR A 440 -3.79 23.68 9.85
C THR A 440 -3.55 22.95 11.17
N VAL A 441 -2.33 22.46 11.38
CA VAL A 441 -1.94 21.72 12.57
C VAL A 441 -1.59 22.67 13.71
N SER A 442 -2.09 22.41 14.91
CA SER A 442 -1.69 23.06 16.16
C SER A 442 -1.59 22.05 17.30
N PHE A 443 -0.94 22.42 18.40
CA PHE A 443 -0.80 21.54 19.55
C PHE A 443 -1.54 22.09 20.77
N GLY A 444 -2.53 21.32 21.23
CA GLY A 444 -3.30 21.66 22.42
C GLY A 444 -2.55 21.35 23.73
N LYS A 445 -3.22 21.61 24.85
CA LYS A 445 -2.69 21.35 26.19
C LYS A 445 -2.36 19.86 26.38
N GLU A 446 -1.12 19.58 26.76
CA GLU A 446 -0.64 18.21 26.98
C GLU A 446 -1.31 17.56 28.19
N THR A 447 -1.61 16.27 28.07
CA THR A 447 -2.10 15.42 29.17
C THR A 447 -0.94 14.54 29.68
N LYS A 448 -1.09 13.90 30.85
CA LYS A 448 -0.09 12.95 31.36
C LYS A 448 0.20 11.85 30.33
N GLY A 449 1.38 11.92 29.69
CA GLY A 449 1.89 10.93 28.73
C GLY A 449 1.46 11.10 27.26
N LYS A 450 0.54 12.01 26.94
CA LYS A 450 0.05 12.23 25.56
C LYS A 450 0.07 13.72 25.19
N ARG A 451 0.45 14.00 23.95
CA ARG A 451 0.37 15.31 23.29
C ARG A 451 -0.96 15.40 22.53
N ARG A 452 -1.67 16.53 22.63
CA ARG A 452 -2.93 16.76 21.91
C ARG A 452 -2.60 17.42 20.57
N LEU A 453 -2.80 16.70 19.49
CA LEU A 453 -2.79 17.24 18.14
C LEU A 453 -4.16 17.83 17.85
N VAL A 454 -4.22 19.05 17.32
CA VAL A 454 -5.45 19.68 16.85
C VAL A 454 -5.25 20.06 15.38
N ILE A 455 -6.12 19.58 14.50
CA ILE A 455 -6.13 19.95 13.09
C ILE A 455 -7.38 20.79 12.86
N THR A 456 -7.20 22.06 12.48
CA THR A 456 -8.30 23.01 12.24
C THR A 456 -8.54 23.13 10.74
N PRO A 457 -9.68 22.63 10.22
CA PRO A 457 -10.07 22.81 8.83
C PRO A 457 -10.32 24.29 8.48
N SER A 458 -10.37 24.63 7.19
CA SER A 458 -10.78 25.97 6.74
C SER A 458 -12.25 26.26 7.04
N GLU A 459 -13.10 25.22 7.04
CA GLU A 459 -14.52 25.28 7.38
C GLU A 459 -14.88 24.04 8.23
N GLY A 460 -15.52 24.24 9.38
CA GLY A 460 -15.97 23.18 10.28
C GLY A 460 -15.26 23.14 11.64
N ASP A 461 -15.55 22.08 12.40
CA ASP A 461 -15.01 21.88 13.75
C ASP A 461 -13.57 21.35 13.71
N ALA A 462 -12.77 21.76 14.70
CA ALA A 462 -11.40 21.26 14.84
C ALA A 462 -11.39 19.77 15.25
N TYR A 463 -10.59 18.98 14.55
CA TYR A 463 -10.35 17.59 14.89
C TYR A 463 -9.22 17.49 15.91
N GLU A 464 -9.36 16.63 16.92
CA GLU A 464 -8.37 16.48 17.97
C GLU A 464 -8.02 15.02 18.25
N GLU A 465 -6.72 14.76 18.40
CA GLU A 465 -6.21 13.42 18.70
C GLU A 465 -5.13 13.45 19.78
N LEU A 466 -5.11 12.42 20.64
CA LEU A 466 -4.13 12.29 21.70
C LEU A 466 -3.01 11.32 21.29
N ILE A 467 -1.88 11.88 20.86
CA ILE A 467 -0.70 11.14 20.40
C ILE A 467 0.27 10.89 21.57
N PRO A 468 0.81 9.67 21.76
CA PRO A 468 1.82 9.41 22.78
C PRO A 468 3.07 10.29 22.62
N LYS A 469 3.61 10.83 23.72
CA LYS A 469 4.76 11.77 23.66
C LYS A 469 6.06 11.17 23.08
N TRP A 470 6.21 9.84 23.14
CA TRP A 470 7.39 9.15 22.61
C TRP A 470 7.36 8.99 21.08
N ARG A 471 6.22 9.25 20.42
CA ARG A 471 6.12 9.23 18.96
C ARG A 471 6.73 10.51 18.39
N HIS A 472 7.67 10.35 17.48
CA HIS A 472 8.19 11.47 16.70
C HIS A 472 7.12 11.95 15.72
N LEU A 473 6.87 13.26 15.70
CA LEU A 473 5.93 13.89 14.79
C LEU A 473 6.69 14.51 13.62
N ASN A 474 6.14 14.35 12.43
CA ASN A 474 6.70 14.88 11.19
C ASN A 474 6.20 16.29 10.87
N VAL A 475 5.18 16.75 11.58
CA VAL A 475 4.52 18.04 11.30
C VAL A 475 4.85 19.06 12.38
N PHE A 476 4.91 20.33 11.96
CA PHE A 476 5.13 21.46 12.85
C PHE A 476 3.82 22.21 13.13
N GLU A 477 3.85 23.05 14.16
CA GLU A 477 2.74 23.93 14.48
C GLU A 477 2.59 25.02 13.41
N GLY A 478 1.38 25.22 12.90
CA GLY A 478 1.08 26.15 11.80
C GLY A 478 1.19 25.52 10.40
N GLU A 479 1.62 24.26 10.29
CA GLU A 479 1.72 23.57 8.99
C GLU A 479 0.33 23.15 8.48
N LYS A 480 0.13 23.26 7.16
CA LYS A 480 -1.09 22.77 6.49
C LYS A 480 -0.89 21.35 6.00
N VAL A 481 -1.79 20.46 6.40
CA VAL A 481 -1.78 19.02 6.04
C VAL A 481 -3.05 18.64 5.29
N GLU A 482 -2.94 17.67 4.39
CA GLU A 482 -4.08 17.08 3.69
C GLU A 482 -4.54 15.78 4.36
N ILE A 483 -5.83 15.45 4.22
CA ILE A 483 -6.39 14.20 4.72
C ILE A 483 -5.61 12.98 4.21
N GLY A 484 -5.23 12.10 5.13
CA GLY A 484 -4.43 10.91 4.85
C GLY A 484 -2.92 11.17 4.70
N GLU A 485 -2.43 12.38 4.96
CA GLU A 485 -0.99 12.68 5.04
C GLU A 485 -0.37 12.11 6.33
N VAL A 486 0.91 11.75 6.30
CA VAL A 486 1.58 11.08 7.43
C VAL A 486 2.04 12.09 8.48
N ILE A 487 1.40 12.07 9.64
CA ILE A 487 1.71 12.91 10.80
C ILE A 487 2.86 12.34 11.64
N SER A 488 2.92 11.02 11.78
CA SER A 488 3.96 10.32 12.53
C SER A 488 4.36 9.04 11.81
N ASP A 489 5.65 8.77 11.74
CA ASP A 489 6.19 7.62 11.05
C ASP A 489 5.76 6.29 11.67
N GLY A 490 5.61 5.30 10.81
CA GLY A 490 5.32 3.92 11.15
C GLY A 490 4.87 3.13 9.93
N PRO A 491 4.67 1.81 10.06
CA PRO A 491 3.99 1.03 9.05
C PRO A 491 2.55 1.53 8.82
N SER A 492 2.17 1.72 7.56
CA SER A 492 0.82 2.15 7.18
C SER A 492 -0.23 1.11 7.57
N ASN A 493 -1.35 1.58 8.13
CA ASN A 493 -2.50 0.75 8.47
C ASN A 493 -3.51 0.73 7.30
N PRO A 494 -3.79 -0.44 6.69
CA PRO A 494 -4.70 -0.51 5.55
C PRO A 494 -6.15 -0.11 5.89
N HIS A 495 -6.57 -0.24 7.16
CA HIS A 495 -7.90 0.20 7.60
C HIS A 495 -8.05 1.72 7.53
N ASP A 496 -7.01 2.46 7.96
CA ASP A 496 -7.02 3.92 7.94
C ASP A 496 -6.90 4.43 6.50
N ILE A 497 -6.12 3.74 5.66
CA ILE A 497 -6.04 4.05 4.22
C ILE A 497 -7.42 3.90 3.55
N LEU A 498 -8.14 2.81 3.83
CA LEU A 498 -9.48 2.61 3.26
C LEU A 498 -10.44 3.72 3.70
N ARG A 499 -10.44 4.08 4.99
CA ARG A 499 -11.35 5.08 5.55
C ARG A 499 -11.04 6.50 5.06
N LEU A 500 -9.76 6.86 4.95
CA LEU A 500 -9.32 8.23 4.62
C LEU A 500 -9.09 8.46 3.13
N LYS A 501 -8.56 7.48 2.40
CA LYS A 501 -8.18 7.60 0.98
C LYS A 501 -9.04 6.76 0.03
N GLY A 502 -9.92 5.91 0.56
CA GLY A 502 -10.86 5.10 -0.22
C GLY A 502 -10.28 3.80 -0.79
N ILE A 503 -11.10 3.13 -1.60
CA ILE A 503 -10.86 1.77 -2.09
C ILE A 503 -9.66 1.69 -3.03
N GLY A 504 -9.53 2.63 -3.97
CA GLY A 504 -8.43 2.64 -4.93
C GLY A 504 -7.07 2.76 -4.25
N ALA A 505 -6.96 3.60 -3.23
CA ALA A 505 -5.72 3.79 -2.48
C ALA A 505 -5.33 2.55 -1.67
N VAL A 506 -6.28 1.91 -0.96
CA VAL A 506 -5.97 0.69 -0.20
C VAL A 506 -5.66 -0.49 -1.12
N ALA A 507 -6.32 -0.58 -2.27
CA ALA A 507 -6.04 -1.59 -3.27
C ALA A 507 -4.61 -1.45 -3.81
N ASN A 508 -4.23 -0.25 -4.25
CA ASN A 508 -2.89 0.04 -4.73
C ASN A 508 -1.83 -0.23 -3.66
N TYR A 509 -2.10 0.15 -2.40
CA TYR A 509 -1.19 -0.13 -1.28
C TYR A 509 -0.97 -1.63 -1.07
N ILE A 510 -2.06 -2.43 -0.98
CA ILE A 510 -1.93 -3.89 -0.77
C ILE A 510 -1.26 -4.56 -1.96
N VAL A 511 -1.64 -4.18 -3.19
CA VAL A 511 -1.03 -4.72 -4.42
C VAL A 511 0.46 -4.44 -4.44
N ASN A 512 0.88 -3.19 -4.26
CA ASN A 512 2.29 -2.82 -4.28
C ASN A 512 3.09 -3.50 -3.16
N GLU A 513 2.60 -3.48 -1.90
CA GLU A 513 3.31 -4.11 -0.78
C GLU A 513 3.47 -5.63 -0.94
N VAL A 514 2.46 -6.31 -1.49
CA VAL A 514 2.55 -7.74 -1.78
C VAL A 514 3.52 -7.97 -2.95
N GLN A 515 3.41 -7.18 -4.02
CA GLN A 515 4.29 -7.28 -5.18
C GLN A 515 5.75 -7.05 -4.82
N ASP A 516 6.08 -6.07 -3.98
CA ASP A 516 7.44 -5.81 -3.50
C ASP A 516 8.11 -7.06 -2.95
N VAL A 517 7.37 -7.86 -2.19
CA VAL A 517 7.89 -9.10 -1.61
C VAL A 517 8.22 -10.13 -2.70
N TYR A 518 7.34 -10.28 -3.71
CA TYR A 518 7.57 -11.21 -4.81
C TYR A 518 8.66 -10.71 -5.78
N ARG A 519 8.66 -9.42 -6.10
CA ARG A 519 9.63 -8.74 -6.97
C ARG A 519 11.04 -8.78 -6.40
N LEU A 520 11.19 -8.55 -5.09
CA LEU A 520 12.48 -8.65 -4.40
C LEU A 520 13.10 -10.05 -4.53
N GLN A 521 12.28 -11.07 -4.78
CA GLN A 521 12.71 -12.45 -5.01
C GLN A 521 12.76 -12.84 -6.49
N GLY A 522 12.54 -11.90 -7.41
CA GLY A 522 12.56 -12.12 -8.85
C GLY A 522 11.34 -12.86 -9.40
N VAL A 523 10.23 -12.93 -8.66
CA VAL A 523 8.96 -13.47 -9.15
C VAL A 523 8.06 -12.32 -9.57
N LYS A 524 7.68 -12.29 -10.85
CA LYS A 524 6.67 -11.36 -11.36
C LYS A 524 5.29 -12.02 -11.29
N ILE A 525 4.34 -11.35 -10.63
CA ILE A 525 2.91 -11.74 -10.61
C ILE A 525 2.14 -10.58 -11.25
N ASN A 526 1.03 -10.84 -11.93
CA ASN A 526 0.18 -9.76 -12.44
C ASN A 526 -0.76 -9.24 -11.33
N ASP A 527 -0.88 -7.92 -11.22
CA ASP A 527 -1.70 -7.19 -10.24
C ASP A 527 -3.15 -7.72 -10.16
N LYS A 528 -3.73 -8.19 -11.29
CA LYS A 528 -5.12 -8.69 -11.33
C LYS A 528 -5.38 -9.85 -10.37
N HIS A 529 -4.37 -10.68 -10.08
CA HIS A 529 -4.52 -11.80 -9.15
C HIS A 529 -4.63 -11.31 -7.70
N ILE A 530 -3.88 -10.28 -7.33
CA ILE A 530 -3.93 -9.71 -5.98
C ILE A 530 -5.24 -8.91 -5.82
N GLU A 531 -5.65 -8.17 -6.85
CA GLU A 531 -6.94 -7.46 -6.88
C GLU A 531 -8.14 -8.39 -6.65
N VAL A 532 -8.11 -9.59 -7.21
CA VAL A 532 -9.13 -10.63 -6.98
C VAL A 532 -9.25 -10.97 -5.49
N ILE A 533 -8.12 -11.08 -4.76
CA ILE A 533 -8.13 -11.34 -3.33
C ILE A 533 -8.61 -10.11 -2.55
N VAL A 534 -8.15 -8.91 -2.92
CA VAL A 534 -8.58 -7.65 -2.29
C VAL A 534 -10.09 -7.43 -2.46
N ARG A 535 -10.68 -7.77 -3.61
CA ARG A 535 -12.13 -7.76 -3.82
C ARG A 535 -12.85 -8.61 -2.77
N GLN A 536 -12.30 -9.78 -2.42
CA GLN A 536 -12.89 -10.64 -1.39
C GLN A 536 -12.69 -10.09 0.03
N MET A 537 -11.57 -9.42 0.29
CA MET A 537 -11.34 -8.73 1.57
C MET A 537 -12.33 -7.58 1.79
N LEU A 538 -12.81 -6.94 0.72
CA LEU A 538 -13.79 -5.84 0.72
C LEU A 538 -15.25 -6.29 0.52
N ARG A 539 -15.54 -7.59 0.69
CA ARG A 539 -16.87 -8.18 0.42
C ARG A 539 -17.98 -7.71 1.36
N LYS A 540 -17.63 -7.22 2.55
CA LYS A 540 -18.57 -6.75 3.58
C LYS A 540 -18.62 -5.22 3.65
N ALA A 541 -19.73 -4.71 4.13
CA ALA A 541 -19.91 -3.30 4.45
C ALA A 541 -20.63 -3.16 5.80
N ASP A 542 -20.27 -2.11 6.54
CA ASP A 542 -20.97 -1.71 7.76
C ASP A 542 -22.05 -0.69 7.41
N VAL A 543 -23.23 -0.85 8.02
CA VAL A 543 -24.37 0.05 7.81
C VAL A 543 -24.23 1.27 8.73
N VAL A 544 -23.89 2.43 8.17
CA VAL A 544 -23.74 3.69 8.92
C VAL A 544 -25.09 4.31 9.25
N ASP A 545 -25.97 4.29 8.25
CA ASP A 545 -27.34 4.78 8.34
C ASP A 545 -28.25 3.77 7.64
N PRO A 546 -29.19 3.13 8.35
CA PRO A 546 -30.06 2.13 7.75
C PRO A 546 -31.08 2.72 6.77
N GLY A 547 -31.36 4.02 6.81
CA GLY A 547 -32.45 4.60 6.01
C GLY A 547 -33.77 3.88 6.27
N ASP A 548 -34.51 3.57 5.20
CA ASP A 548 -35.77 2.81 5.24
C ASP A 548 -35.58 1.31 4.89
N THR A 549 -34.35 0.81 4.92
CA THR A 549 -34.04 -0.59 4.64
C THR A 549 -34.33 -1.51 5.83
N ILE A 550 -34.21 -2.81 5.63
CA ILE A 550 -34.33 -3.81 6.70
C ILE A 550 -33.13 -3.85 7.67
N PHE A 551 -32.06 -3.09 7.39
CA PHE A 551 -30.81 -3.18 8.11
C PHE A 551 -30.80 -2.41 9.42
N ILE A 552 -29.89 -2.79 10.32
CA ILE A 552 -29.66 -2.12 11.59
C ILE A 552 -28.35 -1.32 11.53
N LYS A 553 -28.33 -0.14 12.17
CA LYS A 553 -27.11 0.66 12.30
C LYS A 553 -26.00 -0.16 12.99
N GLY A 554 -24.83 -0.23 12.35
CA GLY A 554 -23.67 -1.00 12.79
C GLY A 554 -23.71 -2.49 12.42
N GLU A 555 -24.72 -2.95 11.68
CA GLU A 555 -24.77 -4.31 11.16
C GLU A 555 -23.75 -4.51 10.03
N GLN A 556 -23.07 -5.66 10.02
CA GLN A 556 -22.13 -6.05 8.97
C GLN A 556 -22.84 -6.91 7.92
N VAL A 557 -23.04 -6.36 6.74
CA VAL A 557 -23.81 -7.00 5.66
C VAL A 557 -22.92 -7.31 4.47
N GLU A 558 -23.33 -8.27 3.64
CA GLU A 558 -22.68 -8.49 2.35
C GLU A 558 -23.01 -7.35 1.40
N PHE A 559 -21.97 -6.74 0.80
CA PHE A 559 -22.15 -5.54 0.00
C PHE A 559 -23.10 -5.76 -1.19
N SER A 560 -23.03 -6.91 -1.85
CA SER A 560 -23.91 -7.24 -2.98
C SER A 560 -25.39 -7.29 -2.59
N LYS A 561 -25.70 -7.85 -1.40
CA LYS A 561 -27.07 -7.88 -0.87
C LYS A 561 -27.56 -6.52 -0.42
N ALA A 562 -26.68 -5.74 0.20
CA ALA A 562 -27.00 -4.40 0.65
C ALA A 562 -27.30 -3.46 -0.53
N MET A 563 -26.56 -3.60 -1.64
CA MET A 563 -26.85 -2.90 -2.88
C MET A 563 -28.19 -3.32 -3.49
N GLU A 564 -28.50 -4.62 -3.52
CA GLU A 564 -29.79 -5.12 -4.02
C GLU A 564 -30.98 -4.59 -3.20
N GLU A 565 -30.84 -4.54 -1.88
CA GLU A 565 -31.85 -3.98 -0.99
C GLU A 565 -32.01 -2.47 -1.20
N ASN A 566 -30.90 -1.74 -1.35
CA ASN A 566 -30.93 -0.31 -1.65
C ASN A 566 -31.63 -0.02 -2.99
N GLU A 567 -31.34 -0.78 -4.04
CA GLU A 567 -32.01 -0.66 -5.34
C GLU A 567 -33.52 -0.89 -5.23
N ARG A 568 -33.95 -1.88 -4.42
CA ARG A 568 -35.37 -2.15 -4.17
C ARG A 568 -36.05 -0.98 -3.45
N VAL A 569 -35.45 -0.49 -2.37
CA VAL A 569 -36.00 0.60 -1.55
C VAL A 569 -36.04 1.93 -2.34
N LEU A 570 -35.03 2.19 -3.17
CA LEU A 570 -35.02 3.34 -4.10
C LEU A 570 -36.13 3.24 -5.15
N ALA A 571 -36.38 2.04 -5.69
CA ALA A 571 -37.49 1.82 -6.63
C ALA A 571 -38.88 2.06 -5.98
N GLU A 572 -38.98 1.91 -4.67
CA GLU A 572 -40.17 2.25 -3.87
C GLU A 572 -40.23 3.75 -3.48
N GLY A 573 -39.25 4.57 -3.88
CA GLY A 573 -39.17 6.00 -3.56
C GLY A 573 -38.76 6.31 -2.11
N LYS A 574 -38.17 5.34 -1.41
CA LYS A 574 -37.71 5.44 -0.02
C LYS A 574 -36.21 5.71 0.06
N TYR A 575 -35.70 5.98 1.27
CA TYR A 575 -34.29 6.30 1.48
C TYR A 575 -33.42 5.03 1.59
N ALA A 576 -32.42 4.93 0.72
CA ALA A 576 -31.41 3.86 0.77
C ALA A 576 -30.52 3.94 2.01
N SER A 577 -29.98 2.79 2.42
CA SER A 577 -28.97 2.71 3.48
C SER A 577 -27.62 3.28 3.03
N LYS A 578 -26.92 3.96 3.94
CA LYS A 578 -25.52 4.39 3.77
C LYS A 578 -24.60 3.30 4.27
N LEU A 579 -23.70 2.87 3.39
CA LEU A 579 -22.81 1.74 3.59
C LEU A 579 -21.36 2.21 3.55
N GLU A 580 -20.54 1.75 4.49
CA GLU A 580 -19.08 1.90 4.45
C GLU A 580 -18.43 0.54 4.21
N ARG A 581 -17.54 0.44 3.21
CA ARG A 581 -16.83 -0.81 2.94
C ARG A 581 -15.94 -1.18 4.12
N LEU A 582 -15.96 -2.46 4.48
CA LEU A 582 -15.14 -2.98 5.56
C LEU A 582 -14.03 -3.88 5.00
N LEU A 583 -12.80 -3.61 5.40
CA LEU A 583 -11.66 -4.48 5.09
C LEU A 583 -11.56 -5.60 6.11
N LEU A 584 -11.79 -6.84 5.68
CA LEU A 584 -11.65 -8.03 6.50
C LEU A 584 -10.45 -8.87 6.04
N GLY A 585 -9.70 -9.41 6.99
CA GLY A 585 -8.67 -10.40 6.72
C GLY A 585 -9.26 -11.68 6.12
N ILE A 586 -8.49 -12.39 5.29
CA ILE A 586 -8.97 -13.58 4.57
C ILE A 586 -9.55 -14.67 5.48
N THR A 587 -9.02 -14.84 6.71
CA THR A 587 -9.55 -15.83 7.67
C THR A 587 -10.95 -15.42 8.19
N LYS A 588 -11.16 -14.14 8.47
CA LYS A 588 -12.48 -13.64 8.93
C LYS A 588 -13.47 -13.57 7.77
N ALA A 589 -13.00 -13.19 6.57
CA ALA A 589 -13.81 -13.14 5.36
C ALA A 589 -14.32 -14.53 4.95
N SER A 590 -13.51 -15.58 5.06
CA SER A 590 -13.91 -16.96 4.72
C SER A 590 -14.96 -17.54 5.67
N LEU A 591 -14.89 -17.20 6.97
CA LEU A 591 -15.87 -17.61 7.98
C LEU A 591 -17.20 -16.87 7.85
N ALA A 592 -17.19 -15.65 7.30
CA ALA A 592 -18.36 -14.81 7.09
C ALA A 592 -19.03 -15.01 5.72
N THR A 593 -18.78 -16.15 5.07
CA THR A 593 -19.40 -16.53 3.79
C THR A 593 -20.86 -16.96 4.01
N GLU A 594 -21.66 -16.84 2.95
CA GLU A 594 -23.08 -17.21 2.96
C GLU A 594 -23.29 -18.73 3.07
N SER A 595 -22.42 -19.49 2.40
CA SER A 595 -22.47 -20.94 2.48
C SER A 595 -21.90 -21.42 3.82
N PHE A 596 -22.80 -21.89 4.69
CA PHE A 596 -22.38 -22.55 5.92
C PHE A 596 -21.66 -23.88 5.62
N ILE A 597 -21.94 -24.55 4.50
CA ILE A 597 -21.24 -25.79 4.08
C ILE A 597 -19.77 -25.47 3.77
N SER A 598 -19.53 -24.41 3.00
CA SER A 598 -18.18 -23.95 2.68
C SER A 598 -17.45 -23.45 3.93
N ALA A 599 -18.09 -22.62 4.76
CA ALA A 599 -17.49 -22.11 5.99
C ALA A 599 -17.14 -23.23 6.99
N ALA A 600 -18.03 -24.22 7.16
CA ALA A 600 -17.84 -25.34 8.09
C ALA A 600 -16.64 -26.23 7.74
N SER A 601 -16.25 -26.28 6.46
CA SER A 601 -15.11 -27.05 5.98
C SER A 601 -13.73 -26.43 6.33
N PHE A 602 -13.72 -25.15 6.70
CA PHE A 602 -12.48 -24.39 6.85
C PHE A 602 -11.89 -24.49 8.27
N GLN A 603 -12.55 -23.81 9.23
CA GLN A 603 -12.19 -23.73 10.65
C GLN A 603 -13.44 -23.48 11.50
N GLU A 604 -13.33 -23.78 12.79
CA GLU A 604 -14.38 -23.50 13.78
C GLU A 604 -15.75 -24.10 13.43
N THR A 605 -15.75 -25.32 12.88
CA THR A 605 -16.92 -26.05 12.38
C THR A 605 -18.09 -26.05 13.37
N THR A 606 -17.83 -26.26 14.67
CA THR A 606 -18.88 -26.24 15.70
C THR A 606 -19.59 -24.89 15.75
N ARG A 607 -18.85 -23.76 15.74
CA ARG A 607 -19.43 -22.42 15.80
C ARG A 607 -20.30 -22.15 14.57
N VAL A 608 -19.79 -22.47 13.38
CA VAL A 608 -20.49 -22.27 12.10
C VAL A 608 -21.78 -23.07 12.04
N LEU A 609 -21.75 -24.35 12.43
CA LEU A 609 -22.94 -25.22 12.40
C LEU A 609 -23.97 -24.82 13.47
N THR A 610 -23.54 -24.40 14.65
CA THR A 610 -24.46 -23.90 15.68
C THR A 610 -25.16 -22.63 15.21
N GLU A 611 -24.44 -21.67 14.63
CA GLU A 611 -25.05 -20.45 14.08
C GLU A 611 -26.04 -20.78 12.96
N ALA A 612 -25.66 -21.65 12.02
CA ALA A 612 -26.52 -22.08 10.93
C ALA A 612 -27.79 -22.79 11.42
N ALA A 613 -27.68 -23.63 12.45
CA ALA A 613 -28.83 -24.32 13.05
C ALA A 613 -29.77 -23.35 13.77
N VAL A 614 -29.24 -22.40 14.55
CA VAL A 614 -30.05 -21.40 15.28
C VAL A 614 -30.76 -20.46 14.32
N SER A 615 -30.09 -20.05 13.24
CA SER A 615 -30.67 -19.15 12.23
C SER A 615 -31.51 -19.86 11.16
N GLY A 616 -31.56 -21.20 11.15
CA GLY A 616 -32.25 -21.97 10.12
C GLY A 616 -31.72 -21.70 8.71
N LYS A 617 -30.40 -21.47 8.57
CA LYS A 617 -29.78 -21.12 7.28
C LYS A 617 -30.01 -22.21 6.23
N THR A 618 -30.28 -21.77 5.00
CA THR A 618 -30.37 -22.63 3.82
C THR A 618 -29.23 -22.29 2.86
N ASP A 619 -28.70 -23.30 2.16
CA ASP A 619 -27.55 -23.14 1.26
C ASP A 619 -27.98 -23.32 -0.19
N ASP A 620 -27.68 -22.32 -1.02
CA ASP A 620 -28.03 -22.29 -2.45
C ASP A 620 -27.05 -23.07 -3.35
N LEU A 621 -25.93 -23.58 -2.80
CA LEU A 621 -24.89 -24.33 -3.51
C LEU A 621 -24.34 -23.57 -4.72
N ARG A 622 -23.97 -22.29 -4.52
CA ARG A 622 -23.47 -21.40 -5.59
C ARG A 622 -21.95 -21.44 -5.75
N GLY A 623 -21.23 -21.83 -4.72
CA GLY A 623 -19.77 -21.93 -4.69
C GLY A 623 -19.24 -23.26 -5.22
N LEU A 624 -17.92 -23.31 -5.40
CA LEU A 624 -17.22 -24.51 -5.83
C LEU A 624 -17.30 -25.60 -4.75
N LYS A 625 -16.98 -25.23 -3.51
CA LYS A 625 -16.78 -26.22 -2.43
C LYS A 625 -18.05 -26.92 -2.01
N GLU A 626 -19.18 -26.21 -1.91
CA GLU A 626 -20.44 -26.86 -1.55
C GLU A 626 -20.81 -27.96 -2.55
N ASN A 627 -20.63 -27.68 -3.84
CA ASN A 627 -20.94 -28.65 -4.88
C ASN A 627 -19.97 -29.85 -4.83
N VAL A 628 -18.69 -29.64 -4.51
CA VAL A 628 -17.74 -30.73 -4.28
C VAL A 628 -18.17 -31.60 -3.09
N VAL A 629 -18.52 -30.99 -1.96
CA VAL A 629 -18.91 -31.72 -0.73
C VAL A 629 -20.19 -32.54 -0.95
N VAL A 630 -21.15 -32.01 -1.70
CA VAL A 630 -22.44 -32.69 -1.99
C VAL A 630 -22.32 -33.66 -3.19
N GLY A 631 -21.20 -33.67 -3.92
CA GLY A 631 -20.99 -34.54 -5.08
C GLY A 631 -21.71 -34.10 -6.36
N ARG A 632 -21.94 -32.79 -6.53
CA ARG A 632 -22.53 -32.17 -7.73
C ARG A 632 -21.45 -31.56 -8.64
N LEU A 633 -21.81 -31.31 -9.89
CA LEU A 633 -20.94 -30.56 -10.82
C LEU A 633 -20.65 -29.17 -10.23
N ILE A 634 -19.39 -28.76 -10.22
CA ILE A 634 -18.98 -27.44 -9.76
C ILE A 634 -19.49 -26.33 -10.70
N PRO A 635 -19.86 -25.14 -10.19
CA PRO A 635 -20.37 -24.02 -11.00
C PRO A 635 -19.29 -23.25 -11.77
N ALA A 636 -18.27 -23.94 -12.26
CA ALA A 636 -17.19 -23.42 -13.10
C ALA A 636 -16.95 -24.33 -14.31
N GLY A 637 -16.28 -23.80 -15.34
CA GLY A 637 -15.99 -24.49 -16.59
C GLY A 637 -17.23 -25.13 -17.22
N THR A 638 -17.14 -26.41 -17.55
CA THR A 638 -18.26 -27.19 -18.12
C THR A 638 -19.47 -27.27 -17.19
N GLY A 639 -19.26 -27.23 -15.88
CA GLY A 639 -20.34 -27.24 -14.91
C GLY A 639 -21.10 -25.91 -14.83
N SER A 640 -20.46 -24.79 -15.15
CA SER A 640 -21.15 -23.50 -15.30
C SER A 640 -22.25 -23.57 -16.36
N ALA A 641 -21.95 -24.14 -17.53
CA ALA A 641 -22.93 -24.35 -18.59
C ALA A 641 -24.10 -25.26 -18.16
N TYR A 642 -23.81 -26.31 -17.39
CA TYR A 642 -24.84 -27.19 -16.81
C TYR A 642 -25.78 -26.43 -15.86
N HIS A 643 -25.23 -25.63 -14.93
CA HIS A 643 -26.01 -24.84 -13.98
C HIS A 643 -26.80 -23.73 -14.67
N SER A 644 -26.23 -23.04 -15.66
CA SER A 644 -26.95 -22.06 -16.48
C SER A 644 -28.11 -22.69 -17.24
N ALA A 645 -27.91 -23.86 -17.86
CA ALA A 645 -28.96 -24.59 -18.56
C ALA A 645 -30.08 -25.03 -17.59
N ARG A 646 -29.72 -25.49 -16.39
CA ARG A 646 -30.68 -25.85 -15.34
C ARG A 646 -31.46 -24.64 -14.84
N LYS A 647 -30.81 -23.50 -14.62
CA LYS A 647 -31.47 -22.25 -14.23
C LYS A 647 -32.44 -21.77 -15.30
N ARG A 648 -32.05 -21.81 -16.58
CA ARG A 648 -32.94 -21.50 -17.72
C ARG A 648 -34.15 -22.43 -17.77
N LYS A 649 -33.97 -23.74 -17.58
CA LYS A 649 -35.08 -24.70 -17.53
C LYS A 649 -36.03 -24.45 -16.36
N LYS A 650 -35.50 -24.14 -15.18
CA LYS A 650 -36.30 -23.79 -13.99
C LYS A 650 -37.11 -22.52 -14.24
N LEU A 651 -36.46 -21.45 -14.73
CA LEU A 651 -37.11 -20.18 -15.04
C LEU A 651 -38.20 -20.36 -16.11
N ALA A 652 -37.94 -21.15 -17.15
CA ALA A 652 -38.92 -21.47 -18.18
C ALA A 652 -40.13 -22.25 -17.63
N ARG A 653 -39.91 -23.13 -16.64
CA ARG A 653 -40.99 -23.84 -15.96
C ARG A 653 -41.82 -22.88 -15.10
N GLU A 654 -41.18 -22.02 -14.32
CA GLU A 654 -41.85 -21.01 -13.48
C GLU A 654 -42.67 -20.02 -14.32
N LEU A 655 -42.12 -19.53 -15.43
CA LEU A 655 -42.86 -18.69 -16.39
C LEU A 655 -44.06 -19.42 -17.01
N LYS A 656 -43.92 -20.72 -17.27
CA LYS A 656 -45.01 -21.54 -17.80
C LYS A 656 -46.11 -21.75 -16.75
N GLU A 657 -45.73 -22.04 -15.51
CA GLU A 657 -46.64 -22.17 -14.38
C GLU A 657 -47.37 -20.85 -14.13
N ALA A 658 -46.66 -19.72 -14.04
CA ALA A 658 -47.27 -18.40 -13.86
C ALA A 658 -48.24 -18.01 -15.00
N ARG A 659 -47.89 -18.34 -16.26
CA ARG A 659 -48.81 -18.16 -17.41
C ARG A 659 -50.05 -19.04 -17.30
N MET A 660 -49.90 -20.29 -16.85
CA MET A 660 -51.04 -21.18 -16.62
C MET A 660 -51.94 -20.65 -15.50
N THR A 661 -51.37 -20.13 -14.41
CA THR A 661 -52.15 -19.55 -13.30
C THR A 661 -52.89 -18.29 -13.74
N ALA A 662 -52.25 -17.42 -14.54
CA ALA A 662 -52.90 -16.24 -15.10
C ALA A 662 -54.05 -16.61 -16.04
N ALA A 663 -53.84 -17.58 -16.94
CA ALA A 663 -54.89 -18.07 -17.83
C ALA A 663 -56.04 -18.77 -17.07
N GLN A 664 -55.74 -19.48 -15.97
CA GLN A 664 -56.75 -20.07 -15.09
C GLN A 664 -57.54 -19.01 -14.32
N ALA A 665 -56.88 -17.95 -13.84
CA ALA A 665 -57.56 -16.83 -13.21
C ALA A 665 -58.46 -16.07 -14.19
N GLU A 666 -58.03 -15.90 -15.44
CA GLU A 666 -58.81 -15.27 -16.51
C GLU A 666 -60.02 -16.14 -16.92
N ALA A 667 -59.85 -17.46 -16.97
CA ALA A 667 -60.93 -18.42 -17.18
C ALA A 667 -61.96 -18.42 -16.03
N GLN A 668 -61.49 -18.39 -14.77
CA GLN A 668 -62.38 -18.32 -13.60
C GLN A 668 -63.11 -16.98 -13.50
N LEU A 669 -62.47 -15.87 -13.87
CA LEU A 669 -63.09 -14.54 -13.90
C LEU A 669 -64.18 -14.47 -14.98
N SER A 670 -63.90 -15.02 -16.16
CA SER A 670 -64.88 -15.08 -17.26
C SER A 670 -66.02 -16.04 -16.98
N GLU A 671 -65.79 -17.13 -16.25
CA GLU A 671 -66.85 -18.04 -15.80
C GLU A 671 -67.73 -17.37 -14.73
N ALA A 672 -67.15 -16.67 -13.75
CA ALA A 672 -67.88 -15.90 -12.74
C ALA A 672 -68.65 -14.69 -13.31
N LEU A 673 -68.18 -14.10 -14.41
CA LEU A 673 -68.90 -13.04 -15.13
C LEU A 673 -70.04 -13.59 -16.00
N ASN A 674 -69.99 -14.86 -16.37
CA ASN A 674 -70.99 -15.52 -17.22
C ASN A 674 -72.03 -16.35 -16.43
N THR A 675 -71.85 -16.56 -15.12
CA THR A 675 -72.89 -17.13 -14.27
C THR A 675 -74.03 -16.12 -14.06
N PRO A 676 -75.26 -16.41 -14.48
CA PRO A 676 -76.40 -15.53 -14.22
C PRO A 676 -76.67 -15.48 -12.70
N ASN A 677 -76.92 -14.29 -12.16
CA ASN A 677 -77.49 -14.16 -10.81
C ASN A 677 -78.89 -14.79 -10.83
N GLU A 678 -79.02 -16.00 -10.28
CA GLU A 678 -80.31 -16.50 -9.82
C GLU A 678 -80.60 -15.87 -8.45
N GLU A 679 -81.55 -14.93 -8.44
CA GLU A 679 -82.26 -14.44 -7.25
C GLU A 679 -83.22 -15.51 -6.69
#